data_AF-A0L7Q3-F1
#
_entry.id   AF-A0L7Q3-F1
#
_cell.length_a   1.000
_cell.length_b   1.000
_cell.length_c   1.000
_cell.angle_alpha   90.00
_cell.angle_beta   90.00
_cell.angle_gamma   90.00
#
_symmetry.space_group_name_H-M   'P 1'
#
loop_
_entity.id
_entity.type
_entity.pdbx_description
1 polymer ?
#
loop_
_entity_poly.entity_id
_entity_poly.type
_entity_poly.pdbx_seq_one_letter_code
_entity_poly.pdbx_strand_id
1 'polypeptide(L)'
;MSSYSDEAYDELHATMQGWLRDFNESDAFAALDEAIKPDSSLVISLFVDLMYTYHERLPAKWSAASVEQCCIETIPHKAMAGEGFFLSVNPVLKAFFVFLEEQGAIKNARVLARTMDKLAKKMVAQVENRSHWDIAKQAPASNAEHTVASTASMKPRSSEWVPRVKPEELDEGLSLFEAMDDDSTIPDNDPKVVQYLNRQAKRIAKAVESNKKLPLDDKLIQMLDEHPYLLFDMLDELSEERDDGGSLPPSLAMAYLILVSTQLQQIRAYLEAGYDWAVSVVAEFQEAVIEAVSLELISPSVLESLLHVLEDAGIDPMPELIKVHDQLLAAYVAEMDPSEESVQGLIEELLEHHEGNPFGVCETLIHTTRSMDMESQDMAIGTFINSTLPEVRDAVSLLVLSPNVHTRRSVLLWLHSNAENLTPTALRRLIVVRNWLPKDERKQVDEVTRKARRKGVQCAQWSAGNPVTQRIATTVDGAGAQAFLVITQYEKKWFRAVSLLIKQGKGVADVWHSEPMPQSEVDRLIRENAQVSLVGKVSEAFLNRLVSYAIEVGLQQNTPPPLQLLEVAELLGAQKWVPVPLDLAARMDEILTSAETPSDQLFDEEIDLDLLMNANYFRPVKGVTDSWFVEGQALMDFLNHTRIRKQERLVDRVLKDFVEPQRAWWAEKVGMTALVMAEQGKQAIAYRCALLSKALLEGYPLHKIAFMRYVAERSCDWMSAP
;
A
#
# COMPACT_ATOMS: atom_id res chain seq x y z
N MET A 1 23.20 28.87 -22.14
CA MET A 1 22.27 27.82 -21.69
C MET A 1 23.06 26.97 -20.73
N SER A 2 22.78 27.06 -19.43
CA SER A 2 23.34 26.16 -18.41
C SER A 2 22.22 25.17 -18.14
N SER A 3 22.38 23.92 -18.56
CA SER A 3 21.46 22.85 -18.18
C SER A 3 21.48 22.68 -16.67
N TYR A 4 20.34 22.29 -16.09
CA TYR A 4 20.27 21.73 -14.75
C TYR A 4 21.42 20.72 -14.54
N SER A 5 22.09 20.81 -13.39
CA SER A 5 23.25 19.99 -13.03
C SER A 5 23.13 19.56 -11.59
N ASP A 6 23.26 18.26 -11.32
CA ASP A 6 23.19 17.70 -9.98
C ASP A 6 24.34 18.22 -9.10
N GLU A 7 25.55 18.32 -9.65
CA GLU A 7 26.72 18.90 -8.97
C GLU A 7 26.49 20.35 -8.50
N ALA A 8 25.90 21.19 -9.35
CA ALA A 8 25.59 22.57 -8.99
C ALA A 8 24.37 22.68 -8.05
N TYR A 9 23.51 21.66 -8.01
CA TYR A 9 22.43 21.56 -7.02
C TYR A 9 22.99 21.20 -5.64
N ASP A 10 23.93 20.26 -5.58
CA ASP A 10 24.58 19.84 -4.33
C ASP A 10 25.44 20.97 -3.73
N GLU A 11 26.21 21.69 -4.55
CA GLU A 11 26.96 22.88 -4.11
C GLU A 11 26.02 23.99 -3.59
N LEU A 12 24.89 24.20 -4.28
CA LEU A 12 23.86 25.14 -3.86
C LEU A 12 23.27 24.72 -2.50
N HIS A 13 22.99 23.44 -2.32
CA HIS A 13 22.40 22.91 -1.10
C HIS A 13 23.38 23.01 0.07
N ALA A 14 24.67 22.73 -0.13
CA ALA A 14 25.71 22.92 0.89
C ALA A 14 25.85 24.40 1.30
N THR A 15 25.84 25.31 0.32
CA THR A 15 25.88 26.76 0.56
C THR A 15 24.64 27.24 1.33
N MET A 16 23.48 26.72 0.97
CA MET A 16 22.20 27.05 1.60
C MET A 16 22.14 26.57 3.06
N GLN A 17 22.66 25.38 3.38
CA GLN A 17 22.74 24.89 4.76
C GLN A 17 23.65 25.76 5.63
N GLY A 18 24.78 26.23 5.09
CA GLY A 18 25.63 27.22 5.76
C GLY A 18 24.86 28.52 6.06
N TRP A 19 24.15 29.06 5.08
CA TRP A 19 23.33 30.26 5.26
C TRP A 19 22.18 30.09 6.23
N LEU A 20 21.53 28.92 6.27
CA LEU A 20 20.43 28.66 7.22
C LEU A 20 20.91 28.60 8.66
N ARG A 21 22.04 27.92 8.91
CA ARG A 21 22.64 27.88 10.25
C ARG A 21 22.99 29.29 10.72
N ASP A 22 23.70 30.04 9.88
CA ASP A 22 24.17 31.38 10.21
C ASP A 22 23.00 32.38 10.28
N PHE A 23 21.94 32.17 9.50
CA PHE A 23 20.70 32.96 9.58
C PHE A 23 19.99 32.74 10.91
N ASN A 24 19.85 31.49 11.37
CA ASN A 24 19.17 31.17 12.63
C ASN A 24 19.87 31.77 13.88
N GLU A 25 21.17 32.10 13.76
CA GLU A 25 21.95 32.79 14.79
C GLU A 25 22.00 34.32 14.62
N SER A 26 21.37 34.86 13.56
CA SER A 26 21.46 36.27 13.19
C SER A 26 20.40 37.15 13.86
N ASP A 27 20.72 38.45 13.96
CA ASP A 27 19.76 39.47 14.40
C ASP A 27 18.52 39.56 13.48
N ALA A 28 18.69 39.24 12.19
CA ALA A 28 17.60 39.21 11.22
C ALA A 28 16.58 38.09 11.52
N PHE A 29 17.03 36.93 11.98
CA PHE A 29 16.15 35.85 12.46
C PHE A 29 15.56 36.18 13.83
N ALA A 30 16.36 36.74 14.74
CA ALA A 30 15.88 37.15 16.06
C ALA A 30 14.71 38.16 15.98
N ALA A 31 14.70 39.01 14.95
CA ALA A 31 13.67 40.00 14.68
C ALA A 31 12.37 39.45 14.02
N LEU A 32 12.32 38.16 13.65
CA LEU A 32 11.09 37.52 13.20
C LEU A 32 10.10 37.34 14.36
N ASP A 33 8.80 37.29 14.05
CA ASP A 33 7.78 36.91 15.03
C ASP A 33 7.97 35.45 15.45
N GLU A 34 7.82 35.15 16.74
CA GLU A 34 7.98 33.80 17.29
C GLU A 34 7.06 32.79 16.61
N ALA A 35 5.87 33.23 16.18
CA ALA A 35 4.90 32.37 15.49
C ALA A 35 5.38 31.87 14.11
N ILE A 36 6.30 32.60 13.45
CA ILE A 36 6.77 32.26 12.09
C ILE A 36 8.21 31.73 12.06
N LYS A 37 8.93 31.77 13.19
CA LYS A 37 10.28 31.22 13.29
C LYS A 37 10.35 29.72 12.97
N PRO A 38 9.41 28.86 13.39
CA PRO A 38 9.42 27.43 13.05
C PRO A 38 9.40 27.18 11.52
N ASP A 39 8.72 28.02 10.75
CA ASP A 39 8.58 27.88 9.30
C ASP A 39 9.78 28.38 8.50
N SER A 40 10.65 29.18 9.13
CA SER A 40 11.71 29.93 8.45
C SER A 40 12.62 29.06 7.59
N SER A 41 13.06 27.93 8.13
CA SER A 41 13.97 26.99 7.46
C SER A 41 13.28 26.31 6.27
N LEU A 42 12.00 25.98 6.41
CA LEU A 42 11.21 25.37 5.34
C LEU A 42 10.97 26.37 4.19
N VAL A 43 10.56 27.60 4.50
CA VAL A 43 10.32 28.66 3.52
C VAL A 43 11.57 28.96 2.69
N ILE A 44 12.72 29.10 3.36
CA ILE A 44 13.99 29.42 2.69
C ILE A 44 14.45 28.25 1.81
N SER A 45 14.41 27.01 2.33
CA SER A 45 14.80 25.82 1.58
C SER A 45 13.93 25.66 0.33
N LEU A 46 12.61 25.73 0.50
CA LEU A 46 11.65 25.63 -0.60
C LEU A 46 11.88 26.71 -1.66
N PHE A 47 12.10 27.96 -1.24
CA PHE A 47 12.37 29.04 -2.18
C PHE A 47 13.64 28.79 -2.98
N VAL A 48 14.74 28.39 -2.33
CA VAL A 48 16.02 28.11 -3.00
C VAL A 48 15.88 26.94 -3.98
N ASP A 49 15.23 25.86 -3.56
CA ASP A 49 15.00 24.68 -4.39
C ASP A 49 14.15 24.98 -5.61
N LEU A 50 13.06 25.73 -5.45
CA LEU A 50 12.19 26.10 -6.57
C LEU A 50 12.88 27.08 -7.53
N MET A 51 13.66 28.02 -6.99
CA MET A 51 14.47 28.95 -7.79
C MET A 51 15.49 28.23 -8.67
N TYR A 52 16.07 27.13 -8.20
CA TYR A 52 16.98 26.34 -9.02
C TYR A 52 16.25 25.37 -9.95
N THR A 53 15.30 24.59 -9.42
CA THR A 53 14.63 23.51 -10.15
C THR A 53 13.71 24.02 -11.26
N TYR A 54 12.98 25.12 -11.02
CA TYR A 54 11.99 25.63 -11.97
C TYR A 54 12.40 26.91 -12.68
N HIS A 55 13.28 27.71 -12.06
CA HIS A 55 13.76 28.96 -12.66
C HIS A 55 15.20 28.88 -13.17
N GLU A 56 15.91 27.77 -12.91
CA GLU A 56 17.32 27.54 -13.28
C GLU A 56 18.25 28.68 -12.82
N ARG A 57 17.98 29.24 -11.64
CA ARG A 57 18.73 30.38 -11.08
C ARG A 57 19.46 30.02 -9.79
N LEU A 58 20.79 30.02 -9.88
CA LEU A 58 21.67 30.12 -8.72
C LEU A 58 21.53 31.48 -8.00
N PRO A 59 21.87 31.57 -6.70
CA PRO A 59 21.75 32.79 -5.90
C PRO A 59 22.37 34.03 -6.52
N ALA A 60 23.55 33.90 -7.14
CA ALA A 60 24.22 34.99 -7.84
C ALA A 60 23.44 35.58 -9.03
N LYS A 61 22.42 34.86 -9.51
CA LYS A 61 21.58 35.22 -10.67
C LYS A 61 20.12 35.52 -10.29
N TRP A 62 19.77 35.52 -9.00
CA TRP A 62 18.43 35.92 -8.56
C TRP A 62 18.16 37.37 -8.95
N SER A 63 16.94 37.66 -9.35
CA SER A 63 16.49 38.99 -9.78
C SER A 63 15.11 39.28 -9.21
N ALA A 64 14.72 40.56 -9.14
CA ALA A 64 13.38 40.92 -8.66
C ALA A 64 12.27 40.19 -9.44
N ALA A 65 12.43 40.03 -10.76
CA ALA A 65 11.47 39.33 -11.61
C ALA A 65 11.39 37.83 -11.31
N SER A 66 12.53 37.15 -11.12
CA SER A 66 12.53 35.72 -10.80
C SER A 66 12.02 35.43 -9.38
N VAL A 67 12.30 36.33 -8.42
CA VAL A 67 11.74 36.22 -7.06
C VAL A 67 10.24 36.46 -7.06
N GLU A 68 9.76 37.48 -7.79
CA GLU A 68 8.32 37.71 -7.97
C GLU A 68 7.64 36.49 -8.60
N GLN A 69 8.20 35.95 -9.68
CA GLN A 69 7.63 34.77 -10.33
C GLN A 69 7.62 33.54 -9.40
N CYS A 70 8.69 33.29 -8.65
CA CYS A 70 8.75 32.18 -7.72
C CYS A 70 7.75 32.34 -6.56
N CYS A 71 7.68 33.52 -5.94
CA CYS A 71 6.82 33.76 -4.77
C CYS A 71 5.34 33.91 -5.11
N ILE A 72 5.00 34.39 -6.31
CA ILE A 72 3.61 34.66 -6.72
C ILE A 72 3.02 33.50 -7.53
N GLU A 73 3.83 32.77 -8.30
CA GLU A 73 3.33 31.72 -9.19
C GLU A 73 3.82 30.34 -8.73
N THR A 74 5.11 30.15 -8.53
CA THR A 74 5.67 28.80 -8.31
C THR A 74 5.39 28.24 -6.92
N ILE A 75 5.63 29.01 -5.86
CA ILE A 75 5.42 28.59 -4.46
C ILE A 75 3.93 28.28 -4.22
N PRO A 76 2.96 29.15 -4.58
CA PRO A 76 1.54 28.84 -4.42
C PRO A 76 1.07 27.60 -5.19
N HIS A 77 1.68 27.30 -6.35
CA HIS A 77 1.34 26.11 -7.15
C HIS A 77 2.01 24.83 -6.66
N LYS A 78 3.19 24.90 -6.04
CA LYS A 78 4.01 23.72 -5.69
C LYS A 78 4.04 23.38 -4.20
N ALA A 79 3.75 24.33 -3.32
CA ALA A 79 3.69 24.08 -1.88
C ALA A 79 2.30 23.58 -1.45
N MET A 80 2.24 22.39 -0.84
CA MET A 80 1.05 21.90 -0.13
C MET A 80 1.17 22.28 1.34
N ALA A 81 0.80 23.51 1.67
CA ALA A 81 0.85 24.04 3.03
C ALA A 81 -0.40 24.89 3.33
N GLY A 82 -0.72 25.04 4.61
CA GLY A 82 -1.85 25.86 5.08
C GLY A 82 -1.61 27.36 4.92
N GLU A 83 -2.64 28.16 5.19
CA GLU A 83 -2.60 29.62 5.04
C GLU A 83 -1.49 30.27 5.89
N GLY A 84 -1.26 29.78 7.11
CA GLY A 84 -0.21 30.24 8.01
C GLY A 84 1.20 30.20 7.39
N PHE A 85 1.50 29.16 6.60
CA PHE A 85 2.76 29.04 5.88
C PHE A 85 2.92 30.12 4.81
N PHE A 86 1.88 30.40 4.01
CA PHE A 86 2.00 31.42 2.97
C PHE A 86 2.12 32.84 3.55
N LEU A 87 1.54 33.07 4.72
CA LEU A 87 1.73 34.31 5.48
C LEU A 87 3.16 34.45 6.03
N SER A 88 3.86 33.33 6.32
CA SER A 88 5.25 33.35 6.77
C SER A 88 6.27 33.54 5.64
N VAL A 89 5.92 33.20 4.38
CA VAL A 89 6.85 33.31 3.23
C VAL A 89 7.44 34.73 3.06
N ASN A 90 6.60 35.76 3.10
CA ASN A 90 7.05 37.13 2.89
C ASN A 90 8.00 37.66 3.99
N PRO A 91 7.61 37.64 5.29
CA PRO A 91 8.48 38.13 6.36
C PRO A 91 9.78 37.34 6.48
N VAL A 92 9.73 36.01 6.30
CA VAL A 92 10.92 35.15 6.35
C VAL A 92 11.88 35.46 5.20
N LEU A 93 11.44 35.45 3.94
CA LEU A 93 12.34 35.69 2.80
C LEU A 93 12.89 37.12 2.81
N LYS A 94 12.12 38.09 3.30
CA LYS A 94 12.62 39.45 3.52
C LYS A 94 13.77 39.47 4.53
N ALA A 95 13.57 38.87 5.70
CA ALA A 95 14.60 38.79 6.74
C ALA A 95 15.84 38.06 6.23
N PHE A 96 15.65 36.97 5.48
CA PHE A 96 16.73 36.21 4.87
C PHE A 96 17.52 37.04 3.84
N PHE A 97 16.86 37.82 2.98
CA PHE A 97 17.58 38.71 2.06
C PHE A 97 18.31 39.84 2.77
N VAL A 98 17.81 40.35 3.90
CA VAL A 98 18.55 41.32 4.72
C VAL A 98 19.82 40.66 5.28
N PHE A 99 19.70 39.45 5.82
CA PHE A 99 20.84 38.66 6.28
C PHE A 99 21.88 38.42 5.16
N LEU A 100 21.45 38.00 3.97
CA LEU A 100 22.36 37.78 2.84
C LEU A 100 23.04 39.08 2.37
N GLU A 101 22.43 40.23 2.61
CA GLU A 101 23.05 41.54 2.37
C GLU A 101 24.15 41.83 3.38
N GLU A 102 23.88 41.62 4.66
CA GLU A 102 24.82 41.84 5.77
C GLU A 102 26.05 40.95 5.65
N GLN A 103 25.86 39.70 5.21
CA GLN A 103 26.95 38.76 4.93
C GLN A 103 27.69 39.04 3.62
N GLY A 104 27.19 39.97 2.78
CA GLY A 104 27.73 40.20 1.44
C GLY A 104 27.61 38.98 0.51
N ALA A 105 26.72 38.04 0.83
CA ALA A 105 26.59 36.74 0.18
C ALA A 105 26.02 36.84 -1.24
N ILE A 106 25.12 37.80 -1.49
CA ILE A 106 24.61 38.11 -2.85
C ILE A 106 24.57 39.62 -3.10
N LYS A 107 25.00 40.04 -4.29
CA LYS A 107 25.21 41.46 -4.63
C LYS A 107 23.94 42.31 -4.68
N ASN A 108 22.78 41.70 -4.90
CA ASN A 108 21.50 42.38 -5.05
C ASN A 108 20.49 42.08 -3.93
N ALA A 109 20.95 41.53 -2.81
CA ALA A 109 20.16 41.17 -1.64
C ALA A 109 19.17 42.30 -1.22
N ARG A 110 19.68 43.54 -1.11
CA ARG A 110 18.89 44.74 -0.80
C ARG A 110 17.70 44.95 -1.74
N VAL A 111 17.90 44.68 -3.03
CA VAL A 111 16.86 44.84 -4.05
C VAL A 111 15.80 43.75 -3.88
N LEU A 112 16.21 42.52 -3.59
CA LEU A 112 15.29 41.40 -3.35
C LEU A 112 14.46 41.60 -2.08
N ALA A 113 15.07 42.06 -0.98
CA ALA A 113 14.35 42.39 0.25
C ALA A 113 13.26 43.46 0.03
N ARG A 114 13.56 44.52 -0.74
CA ARG A 114 12.58 45.55 -1.12
C ARG A 114 11.52 45.05 -2.09
N THR A 115 11.82 44.02 -2.88
CA THR A 115 10.83 43.38 -3.74
C THR A 115 9.79 42.66 -2.87
N MET A 116 10.20 41.96 -1.82
CA MET A 116 9.27 41.30 -0.88
C MET A 116 8.24 42.29 -0.30
N ASP A 117 8.64 43.50 0.09
CA ASP A 117 7.70 44.54 0.56
C ASP A 117 6.59 44.89 -0.44
N LYS A 118 6.89 44.82 -1.74
CA LYS A 118 5.92 45.08 -2.82
C LYS A 118 5.05 43.85 -3.12
N LEU A 119 5.57 42.66 -2.84
CA LEU A 119 4.90 41.39 -3.08
C LEU A 119 3.96 41.00 -1.94
N ALA A 120 4.20 41.46 -0.71
CA ALA A 120 3.40 41.14 0.46
C ALA A 120 1.88 41.19 0.21
N LYS A 121 1.39 42.28 -0.41
CA LYS A 121 -0.04 42.43 -0.74
C LYS A 121 -0.51 41.52 -1.89
N LYS A 122 0.35 41.23 -2.86
CA LYS A 122 0.03 40.34 -3.99
C LYS A 122 0.01 38.87 -3.56
N MET A 123 0.88 38.48 -2.62
CA MET A 123 0.94 37.13 -2.08
C MET A 123 -0.34 36.80 -1.31
N VAL A 124 -0.79 37.70 -0.43
CA VAL A 124 -2.08 37.55 0.28
C VAL A 124 -3.25 37.41 -0.71
N ALA A 125 -3.30 38.25 -1.75
CA ALA A 125 -4.35 38.18 -2.77
C ALA A 125 -4.31 36.92 -3.65
N GLN A 126 -3.15 36.24 -3.75
CA GLN A 126 -3.02 34.98 -4.50
C GLN A 126 -3.33 33.74 -3.67
N VAL A 127 -3.17 33.82 -2.34
CA VAL A 127 -3.66 32.79 -1.41
C VAL A 127 -5.19 32.70 -1.45
N GLU A 128 -5.87 33.84 -1.66
CA GLU A 128 -7.34 33.92 -1.79
C GLU A 128 -7.87 33.50 -3.19
N ASN A 129 -7.02 33.46 -4.23
CA ASN A 129 -7.46 33.19 -5.61
C ASN A 129 -7.27 31.71 -6.00
N ARG A 130 -8.28 30.88 -5.70
CA ARG A 130 -8.33 29.42 -5.97
C ARG A 130 -8.19 29.02 -7.46
N SER A 131 -8.36 29.95 -8.40
CA SER A 131 -8.34 29.65 -9.86
C SER A 131 -6.94 29.39 -10.43
N HIS A 132 -5.87 29.63 -9.67
CA HIS A 132 -4.49 29.43 -10.10
C HIS A 132 -3.86 28.15 -9.53
N TRP A 133 -4.52 27.45 -8.61
CA TRP A 133 -3.95 26.23 -8.02
C TRP A 133 -3.91 25.07 -9.02
N ASP A 134 -2.96 24.12 -8.88
CA ASP A 134 -2.89 22.91 -9.71
C ASP A 134 -4.21 22.10 -9.61
N ILE A 135 -4.53 21.28 -10.61
CA ILE A 135 -5.85 20.61 -10.77
C ILE A 135 -6.24 19.79 -9.51
N ALA A 136 -5.26 19.28 -8.77
CA ALA A 136 -5.44 18.57 -7.50
C ALA A 136 -6.00 19.44 -6.35
N LYS A 137 -5.91 20.76 -6.43
CA LYS A 137 -6.39 21.73 -5.44
C LYS A 137 -7.68 22.45 -5.88
N GLN A 138 -8.13 22.26 -7.13
CA GLN A 138 -9.32 22.91 -7.71
C GLN A 138 -10.64 22.15 -7.52
N ALA A 139 -10.67 21.02 -6.81
CA ALA A 139 -11.93 20.33 -6.50
C ALA A 139 -12.77 21.22 -5.56
N PRO A 140 -13.99 21.67 -5.94
CA PRO A 140 -14.80 22.48 -5.04
C PRO A 140 -15.55 21.60 -4.05
N ALA A 141 -15.59 22.04 -2.80
CA ALA A 141 -16.77 21.89 -1.97
C ALA A 141 -17.98 22.54 -2.69
N SER A 142 -19.05 21.74 -2.80
CA SER A 142 -20.43 21.97 -3.30
C SER A 142 -20.72 22.87 -4.53
N ASN A 143 -21.65 22.35 -5.36
CA ASN A 143 -22.23 23.01 -6.53
C ASN A 143 -23.24 24.12 -6.16
N ALA A 144 -22.96 25.38 -6.50
CA ALA A 144 -23.96 26.43 -6.80
C ALA A 144 -23.20 27.58 -7.54
N GLU A 145 -23.61 28.25 -8.62
CA GLU A 145 -24.89 28.48 -9.29
C GLU A 145 -24.64 28.77 -10.80
N HIS A 146 -25.56 28.29 -11.63
CA HIS A 146 -25.90 28.71 -13.00
C HIS A 146 -24.93 29.54 -13.88
N THR A 147 -24.47 28.85 -14.94
CA THR A 147 -24.35 29.32 -16.34
C THR A 147 -25.00 30.67 -16.70
N VAL A 148 -24.20 31.56 -17.30
CA VAL A 148 -24.66 32.55 -18.29
C VAL A 148 -23.90 32.37 -19.60
N ALA A 149 -24.68 32.03 -20.63
CA ALA A 149 -24.51 32.28 -22.06
C ALA A 149 -23.34 31.65 -22.84
N SER A 150 -23.68 30.63 -23.63
CA SER A 150 -23.35 30.67 -25.06
C SER A 150 -24.50 30.08 -25.88
N THR A 151 -25.02 30.92 -26.76
CA THR A 151 -26.08 30.69 -27.73
C THR A 151 -25.57 29.89 -28.94
N ALA A 152 -26.28 28.82 -29.34
CA ALA A 152 -26.83 28.66 -30.70
C ALA A 152 -27.45 27.26 -30.95
N SER A 153 -28.78 27.27 -31.19
CA SER A 153 -29.51 26.55 -32.26
C SER A 153 -29.51 25.01 -32.35
N MET A 154 -30.56 24.35 -31.83
CA MET A 154 -31.66 23.69 -32.62
C MET A 154 -32.61 22.88 -31.69
N LYS A 155 -33.92 23.13 -31.83
CA LYS A 155 -35.08 22.41 -31.22
C LYS A 155 -35.57 21.28 -32.18
N PRO A 156 -36.61 20.46 -31.84
CA PRO A 156 -36.91 19.68 -30.61
C PRO A 156 -37.46 18.25 -30.90
N ARG A 157 -37.68 17.41 -29.86
CA ARG A 157 -38.87 16.54 -29.61
C ARG A 157 -38.69 15.73 -28.30
N SER A 158 -39.46 16.04 -27.24
CA SER A 158 -40.51 15.21 -26.56
C SER A 158 -40.04 13.80 -26.14
N SER A 159 -40.22 13.25 -24.95
CA SER A 159 -41.06 13.45 -23.74
C SER A 159 -40.51 12.38 -22.77
N GLU A 160 -40.31 12.56 -21.46
CA GLU A 160 -41.30 12.53 -20.39
C GLU A 160 -40.56 12.53 -19.03
N TRP A 161 -41.28 12.89 -17.98
CA TRP A 161 -40.88 13.33 -16.64
C TRP A 161 -40.28 12.24 -15.70
N VAL A 162 -39.33 12.64 -14.83
CA VAL A 162 -39.02 12.04 -13.50
C VAL A 162 -38.73 13.19 -12.52
N PRO A 163 -39.20 13.18 -11.25
CA PRO A 163 -39.12 14.33 -10.35
C PRO A 163 -37.68 14.57 -9.87
N ARG A 164 -37.21 15.83 -9.92
CA ARG A 164 -35.94 16.26 -9.32
C ARG A 164 -36.16 16.63 -7.85
N VAL A 165 -35.37 16.03 -6.97
CA VAL A 165 -35.06 16.56 -5.63
C VAL A 165 -34.37 17.92 -5.81
N LYS A 166 -34.68 18.88 -4.95
CA LYS A 166 -34.22 20.28 -5.08
C LYS A 166 -32.71 20.39 -4.75
N PRO A 167 -31.96 21.28 -5.42
CA PRO A 167 -30.53 21.51 -5.15
C PRO A 167 -30.21 22.03 -3.74
N GLU A 168 -31.21 22.54 -3.02
CA GLU A 168 -31.06 23.15 -1.70
C GLU A 168 -30.75 22.11 -0.59
N GLU A 169 -31.05 20.82 -0.80
CA GLU A 169 -30.72 19.72 0.12
C GLU A 169 -29.30 19.14 -0.10
N LEU A 170 -28.57 19.62 -1.13
CA LEU A 170 -27.22 19.15 -1.49
C LEU A 170 -26.08 20.00 -0.88
N ASP A 171 -26.39 21.18 -0.37
CA ASP A 171 -25.37 22.18 0.04
C ASP A 171 -25.11 22.22 1.56
N GLU A 172 -26.09 21.80 2.39
CA GLU A 172 -25.96 21.85 3.86
C GLU A 172 -24.94 20.83 4.43
N GLY A 173 -24.63 19.76 3.69
CA GLY A 173 -23.66 18.74 4.13
C GLY A 173 -22.19 19.09 3.85
N LEU A 174 -21.93 20.03 2.93
CA LEU A 174 -20.56 20.42 2.54
C LEU A 174 -20.01 21.56 3.39
N SER A 175 -20.90 22.43 3.89
CA SER A 175 -20.59 23.50 4.85
C SER A 175 -20.20 22.99 6.25
N LEU A 176 -20.62 21.79 6.66
CA LEU A 176 -20.39 21.29 8.02
C LEU A 176 -18.97 20.78 8.29
N PHE A 177 -18.25 20.27 7.27
CA PHE A 177 -16.88 19.79 7.41
C PHE A 177 -15.83 20.92 7.38
N GLU A 178 -16.17 22.08 6.83
CA GLU A 178 -15.33 23.29 6.91
C GLU A 178 -15.46 24.00 8.28
N ALA A 179 -16.36 23.53 9.16
CA ALA A 179 -16.60 24.07 10.50
C ALA A 179 -16.19 23.11 11.64
N MET A 180 -15.42 22.05 11.34
CA MET A 180 -14.90 21.10 12.33
C MET A 180 -13.62 21.68 12.95
N ASP A 181 -13.76 22.30 14.13
CA ASP A 181 -12.63 22.69 14.98
C ASP A 181 -11.82 21.46 15.42
N ASP A 182 -10.50 21.65 15.45
CA ASP A 182 -9.38 20.69 15.58
C ASP A 182 -9.16 20.13 17.01
N ASP A 183 -10.20 19.88 17.83
CA ASP A 183 -9.97 19.54 19.25
C ASP A 183 -11.01 18.62 19.94
N SER A 184 -11.68 17.71 19.22
CA SER A 184 -12.45 16.65 19.88
C SER A 184 -12.57 15.37 19.07
N THR A 185 -12.14 14.24 19.64
CA THR A 185 -12.44 12.89 19.17
C THR A 185 -13.96 12.72 19.02
N ILE A 186 -14.44 12.61 17.78
CA ILE A 186 -15.85 12.37 17.47
C ILE A 186 -16.14 10.90 17.74
N PRO A 187 -17.16 10.55 18.54
CA PRO A 187 -17.54 9.16 18.76
C PRO A 187 -17.99 8.50 17.44
N ASP A 188 -17.63 7.24 17.23
CA ASP A 188 -17.97 6.49 16.02
C ASP A 188 -19.48 6.45 15.73
N ASN A 189 -20.31 6.51 16.77
CA ASN A 189 -21.77 6.54 16.68
C ASN A 189 -22.35 7.96 16.42
N ASP A 190 -21.56 8.93 15.96
CA ASP A 190 -22.11 10.24 15.57
C ASP A 190 -23.05 10.05 14.37
N PRO A 191 -24.34 10.43 14.49
CA PRO A 191 -25.32 10.28 13.41
C PRO A 191 -24.89 10.88 12.07
N LYS A 192 -23.97 11.86 12.06
CA LYS A 192 -23.42 12.46 10.85
C LYS A 192 -22.45 11.55 10.12
N VAL A 193 -21.63 10.79 10.85
CA VAL A 193 -20.66 9.84 10.27
C VAL A 193 -21.43 8.69 9.62
N VAL A 194 -22.40 8.11 10.32
CA VAL A 194 -23.29 7.07 9.78
C VAL A 194 -24.08 7.56 8.57
N GLN A 195 -24.61 8.79 8.59
CA GLN A 195 -25.27 9.37 7.42
C GLN A 195 -24.34 9.51 6.21
N TYR A 196 -23.06 9.84 6.43
CA TYR A 196 -22.09 9.93 5.37
C TYR A 196 -21.75 8.54 4.81
N LEU A 197 -21.51 7.55 5.67
CA LEU A 197 -21.32 6.14 5.30
C LEU A 197 -22.45 5.66 4.37
N ASN A 198 -23.71 5.88 4.78
CA ASN A 198 -24.88 5.47 4.01
C ASN A 198 -25.00 6.20 2.66
N ARG A 199 -24.52 7.45 2.55
CA ARG A 199 -24.42 8.15 1.25
C ARG A 199 -23.35 7.53 0.37
N GLN A 200 -22.21 7.13 0.93
CA GLN A 200 -21.16 6.46 0.16
C GLN A 200 -21.59 5.07 -0.31
N ALA A 201 -22.24 4.28 0.55
CA ALA A 201 -22.83 2.99 0.17
C ALA A 201 -23.76 3.13 -1.05
N LYS A 202 -24.65 4.14 -1.07
CA LYS A 202 -25.52 4.42 -2.23
C LYS A 202 -24.74 4.82 -3.49
N ARG A 203 -23.63 5.57 -3.35
CA ARG A 203 -22.76 5.92 -4.50
C ARG A 203 -22.05 4.69 -5.06
N ILE A 204 -21.55 3.83 -4.18
CA ILE A 204 -20.91 2.55 -4.52
C ILE A 204 -21.92 1.62 -5.20
N ALA A 205 -23.11 1.45 -4.64
CA ALA A 205 -24.19 0.64 -5.21
C ALA A 205 -24.53 1.05 -6.66
N LYS A 206 -24.65 2.37 -6.90
CA LYS A 206 -24.89 2.91 -8.25
C LYS A 206 -23.73 2.64 -9.21
N ALA A 207 -22.49 2.64 -8.71
CA ALA A 207 -21.32 2.31 -9.51
C ALA A 207 -21.30 0.82 -9.88
N VAL A 208 -21.62 -0.06 -8.93
CA VAL A 208 -21.79 -1.52 -9.13
C VAL A 208 -22.84 -1.80 -10.21
N GLU A 209 -24.04 -1.20 -10.09
CA GLU A 209 -25.12 -1.36 -11.08
C GLU A 209 -24.72 -0.89 -12.49
N SER A 210 -23.91 0.17 -12.56
CA SER A 210 -23.47 0.75 -13.81
C SER A 210 -22.21 0.09 -14.37
N ASN A 211 -21.65 -0.93 -13.69
CA ASN A 211 -20.33 -1.50 -13.94
C ASN A 211 -19.24 -0.43 -14.13
N LYS A 212 -19.24 0.56 -13.22
CA LYS A 212 -18.30 1.70 -13.19
C LYS A 212 -17.31 1.54 -12.05
N LYS A 213 -16.19 2.27 -12.13
CA LYS A 213 -15.19 2.35 -11.06
C LYS A 213 -15.86 2.70 -9.72
N LEU A 214 -15.52 1.94 -8.68
CA LEU A 214 -16.00 2.16 -7.33
C LEU A 214 -15.45 3.50 -6.78
N PRO A 215 -16.31 4.36 -6.19
CA PRO A 215 -15.90 5.65 -5.65
C PRO A 215 -15.30 5.52 -4.23
N LEU A 216 -14.24 4.72 -4.09
CA LEU A 216 -13.44 4.64 -2.86
C LEU A 216 -12.38 5.74 -2.92
N ASP A 217 -12.71 6.94 -2.42
CA ASP A 217 -11.79 8.09 -2.37
C ASP A 217 -11.01 8.14 -1.05
N ASP A 218 -9.88 8.86 -1.04
CA ASP A 218 -8.99 8.96 0.13
C ASP A 218 -9.72 9.45 1.38
N LYS A 219 -10.75 10.28 1.21
CA LYS A 219 -11.56 10.80 2.32
C LYS A 219 -12.40 9.69 2.96
N LEU A 220 -13.04 8.85 2.16
CA LEU A 220 -13.75 7.68 2.67
C LEU A 220 -12.78 6.71 3.36
N ILE A 221 -11.61 6.45 2.77
CA ILE A 221 -10.60 5.58 3.36
C ILE A 221 -10.12 6.11 4.72
N GLN A 222 -9.82 7.40 4.79
CA GLN A 222 -9.43 8.06 6.04
C GLN A 222 -10.53 7.99 7.11
N MET A 223 -11.79 8.24 6.73
CA MET A 223 -12.91 8.14 7.67
C MET A 223 -13.08 6.73 8.23
N LEU A 224 -12.93 5.69 7.39
CA LEU A 224 -12.98 4.30 7.84
C LEU A 224 -11.83 4.02 8.82
N ASP A 225 -10.61 4.47 8.52
CA ASP A 225 -9.46 4.33 9.42
C ASP A 225 -9.67 5.02 10.78
N GLU A 226 -10.25 6.23 10.79
CA GLU A 226 -10.53 7.01 12.00
C GLU A 226 -11.70 6.44 12.84
N HIS A 227 -12.61 5.68 12.23
CA HIS A 227 -13.84 5.19 12.87
C HIS A 227 -14.04 3.67 12.71
N PRO A 228 -13.23 2.83 13.38
CA PRO A 228 -13.23 1.38 13.17
C PRO A 228 -14.53 0.68 13.58
N TYR A 229 -15.33 1.28 14.48
CA TYR A 229 -16.62 0.73 14.91
C TYR A 229 -17.76 0.92 13.87
N LEU A 230 -17.52 1.61 12.75
CA LEU A 230 -18.51 1.64 11.65
C LEU A 230 -18.79 0.26 11.05
N LEU A 231 -17.97 -0.77 11.35
CA LEU A 231 -18.27 -2.17 11.08
C LEU A 231 -19.66 -2.59 11.59
N PHE A 232 -20.05 -2.12 12.77
CA PHE A 232 -21.32 -2.50 13.38
C PHE A 232 -22.49 -1.82 12.67
N ASP A 233 -22.38 -0.54 12.30
CA ASP A 233 -23.40 0.14 11.49
C ASP A 233 -23.58 -0.52 10.12
N MET A 234 -22.50 -0.99 9.49
CA MET A 234 -22.58 -1.72 8.23
C MET A 234 -23.24 -3.10 8.38
N LEU A 235 -22.99 -3.79 9.50
CA LEU A 235 -23.67 -5.03 9.83
C LEU A 235 -25.15 -4.81 10.09
N ASP A 236 -25.52 -3.76 10.82
CA ASP A 236 -26.91 -3.38 11.07
C ASP A 236 -27.63 -3.13 9.74
N GLU A 237 -27.03 -2.36 8.83
CA GLU A 237 -27.59 -2.12 7.50
C GLU A 237 -27.69 -3.39 6.63
N LEU A 238 -26.83 -4.38 6.83
CA LEU A 238 -26.95 -5.70 6.19
C LEU A 238 -28.02 -6.58 6.85
N SER A 239 -28.35 -6.29 8.10
CA SER A 239 -29.29 -7.04 8.97
C SER A 239 -30.70 -6.45 8.99
N GLU A 240 -30.91 -5.25 8.46
CA GLU A 240 -32.19 -4.54 8.54
C GLU A 240 -33.30 -5.24 7.74
N GLU A 241 -34.30 -5.77 8.45
CA GLU A 241 -35.64 -6.01 7.91
C GLU A 241 -36.30 -4.67 7.59
N ARG A 242 -36.59 -4.43 6.31
CA ARG A 242 -37.15 -3.15 5.88
C ARG A 242 -38.65 -3.08 6.17
N ASP A 243 -39.14 -1.85 6.41
CA ASP A 243 -40.57 -1.56 6.65
C ASP A 243 -41.51 -2.07 5.54
N ASP A 244 -40.99 -2.35 4.33
CA ASP A 244 -41.73 -2.93 3.21
C ASP A 244 -41.73 -4.46 3.15
N GLY A 245 -41.10 -5.12 4.13
CA GLY A 245 -40.90 -6.57 4.19
C GLY A 245 -39.91 -7.10 3.13
N GLY A 246 -39.14 -6.21 2.49
CA GLY A 246 -38.16 -6.55 1.46
C GLY A 246 -36.73 -6.66 1.98
N SER A 247 -35.89 -7.44 1.28
CA SER A 247 -34.45 -7.49 1.50
C SER A 247 -33.75 -6.23 0.97
N LEU A 248 -32.53 -5.96 1.43
CA LEU A 248 -31.67 -4.95 0.82
C LEU A 248 -31.55 -5.17 -0.71
N PRO A 249 -31.57 -4.10 -1.53
CA PRO A 249 -31.24 -4.21 -2.95
C PRO A 249 -29.87 -4.87 -3.12
N PRO A 250 -29.70 -5.85 -4.02
CA PRO A 250 -28.43 -6.58 -4.16
C PRO A 250 -27.19 -5.69 -4.36
N SER A 251 -27.35 -4.59 -5.10
CA SER A 251 -26.30 -3.60 -5.33
C SER A 251 -25.89 -2.84 -4.06
N LEU A 252 -26.84 -2.59 -3.16
CA LEU A 252 -26.59 -1.93 -1.89
C LEU A 252 -25.99 -2.88 -0.86
N ALA A 253 -26.46 -4.14 -0.81
CA ALA A 253 -25.83 -5.17 0.01
C ALA A 253 -24.36 -5.37 -0.39
N MET A 254 -24.09 -5.46 -1.69
CA MET A 254 -22.72 -5.51 -2.23
C MET A 254 -21.90 -4.27 -1.85
N ALA A 255 -22.52 -3.08 -1.85
CA ALA A 255 -21.82 -1.85 -1.45
C ALA A 255 -21.40 -1.85 0.02
N TYR A 256 -22.25 -2.33 0.93
CA TYR A 256 -21.88 -2.48 2.34
C TYR A 256 -20.80 -3.56 2.53
N LEU A 257 -20.88 -4.70 1.83
CA LEU A 257 -19.83 -5.72 1.87
C LEU A 257 -18.47 -5.18 1.40
N ILE A 258 -18.44 -4.34 0.36
CA ILE A 258 -17.22 -3.64 -0.09
C ILE A 258 -16.67 -2.72 1.00
N LEU A 259 -17.55 -1.98 1.70
CA LEU A 259 -17.14 -1.09 2.78
C LEU A 259 -16.63 -1.87 4.01
N VAL A 260 -17.30 -2.97 4.38
CA VAL A 260 -16.84 -3.89 5.45
C VAL A 260 -15.46 -4.45 5.10
N SER A 261 -15.27 -4.91 3.87
CA SER A 261 -13.95 -5.39 3.40
C SER A 261 -12.88 -4.31 3.48
N THR A 262 -13.20 -3.09 3.02
CA THR A 262 -12.27 -1.96 3.08
C THR A 262 -11.89 -1.62 4.53
N GLN A 263 -12.87 -1.60 5.44
CA GLN A 263 -12.66 -1.32 6.86
C GLN A 263 -11.84 -2.40 7.55
N LEU A 264 -12.14 -3.68 7.29
CA LEU A 264 -11.38 -4.81 7.83
C LEU A 264 -9.94 -4.82 7.31
N GLN A 265 -9.70 -4.41 6.07
CA GLN A 265 -8.35 -4.24 5.51
C GLN A 265 -7.55 -3.16 6.27
N GLN A 266 -8.19 -2.06 6.70
CA GLN A 266 -7.53 -1.06 7.55
C GLN A 266 -7.24 -1.63 8.94
N ILE A 267 -8.23 -2.25 9.57
CA ILE A 267 -8.08 -2.84 10.92
C ILE A 267 -7.01 -3.93 10.92
N ARG A 268 -6.86 -4.69 9.82
CA ARG A 268 -5.80 -5.69 9.66
C ARG A 268 -4.40 -5.10 9.87
N ALA A 269 -4.14 -3.88 9.42
CA ALA A 269 -2.84 -3.23 9.65
C ALA A 269 -2.54 -3.08 11.16
N TYR A 270 -3.55 -2.68 11.95
CA TYR A 270 -3.43 -2.57 13.41
C TYR A 270 -3.37 -3.94 14.10
N LEU A 271 -4.05 -4.96 13.58
CA LEU A 271 -3.89 -6.34 14.07
C LEU A 271 -2.45 -6.83 13.88
N GLU A 272 -1.87 -6.59 12.70
CA GLU A 272 -0.48 -6.96 12.40
C GLU A 272 0.52 -6.17 13.25
N ALA A 273 0.21 -4.92 13.59
CA ALA A 273 0.97 -4.10 14.53
C ALA A 273 0.74 -4.48 16.01
N GLY A 274 -0.21 -5.39 16.30
CA GLY A 274 -0.46 -5.93 17.64
C GLY A 274 -1.19 -4.97 18.58
N TYR A 275 -2.17 -4.21 18.07
CA TYR A 275 -3.05 -3.36 18.89
C TYR A 275 -4.19 -4.17 19.52
N ASP A 276 -4.38 -4.03 20.84
CA ASP A 276 -5.41 -4.79 21.58
C ASP A 276 -6.82 -4.37 21.16
N TRP A 277 -7.04 -3.09 20.88
CA TRP A 277 -8.34 -2.59 20.43
C TRP A 277 -8.75 -3.21 19.08
N ALA A 278 -7.79 -3.43 18.18
CA ALA A 278 -8.08 -4.02 16.87
C ALA A 278 -8.48 -5.50 17.02
N VAL A 279 -7.81 -6.22 17.92
CA VAL A 279 -8.17 -7.59 18.30
C VAL A 279 -9.59 -7.63 18.87
N SER A 280 -9.91 -6.72 19.79
CA SER A 280 -11.24 -6.63 20.40
C SER A 280 -12.32 -6.30 19.37
N VAL A 281 -12.14 -5.26 18.54
CA VAL A 281 -13.14 -4.84 17.53
C VAL A 281 -13.45 -5.96 16.56
N VAL A 282 -12.44 -6.69 16.08
CA VAL A 282 -12.65 -7.81 15.16
C VAL A 282 -13.35 -8.98 15.84
N ALA A 283 -12.99 -9.31 17.08
CA ALA A 283 -13.68 -10.35 17.85
C ALA A 283 -15.14 -9.97 18.11
N GLU A 284 -15.41 -8.75 18.58
CA GLU A 284 -16.74 -8.21 18.82
C GLU A 284 -17.59 -8.18 17.53
N PHE A 285 -17.00 -7.80 16.40
CA PHE A 285 -17.67 -7.85 15.10
C PHE A 285 -18.09 -9.26 14.71
N GLN A 286 -17.19 -10.24 14.86
CA GLN A 286 -17.51 -11.65 14.56
C GLN A 286 -18.58 -12.22 15.52
N GLU A 287 -18.55 -11.84 16.80
CA GLU A 287 -19.60 -12.16 17.76
C GLU A 287 -20.95 -11.54 17.35
N ALA A 288 -20.96 -10.29 16.90
CA ALA A 288 -22.16 -9.64 16.38
C ALA A 288 -22.71 -10.33 15.12
N VAL A 289 -21.84 -10.81 14.22
CA VAL A 289 -22.25 -11.63 13.07
C VAL A 289 -22.89 -12.95 13.53
N ILE A 290 -22.30 -13.64 14.51
CA ILE A 290 -22.88 -14.86 15.10
C ILE A 290 -24.27 -14.59 15.68
N GLU A 291 -24.41 -13.49 16.44
CA GLU A 291 -25.68 -13.09 17.02
C GLU A 291 -26.73 -12.79 15.94
N ALA A 292 -26.36 -12.00 14.92
CA ALA A 292 -27.24 -11.67 13.79
C ALA A 292 -27.74 -12.92 13.04
N VAL A 293 -26.88 -13.93 12.84
CA VAL A 293 -27.29 -15.22 12.26
C VAL A 293 -28.25 -15.96 13.17
N SER A 294 -27.96 -16.00 14.49
CA SER A 294 -28.80 -16.70 15.46
C SER A 294 -30.20 -16.10 15.62
N LEU A 295 -30.32 -14.79 15.35
CA LEU A 295 -31.57 -14.04 15.34
C LEU A 295 -32.25 -14.04 13.96
N GLU A 296 -31.70 -14.77 12.98
CA GLU A 296 -32.19 -14.81 11.59
C GLU A 296 -32.23 -13.43 10.91
N LEU A 297 -31.39 -12.48 11.35
CA LEU A 297 -31.33 -11.12 10.81
C LEU A 297 -30.53 -11.03 9.51
N ILE A 298 -29.57 -11.94 9.30
CA ILE A 298 -28.83 -12.05 8.03
C ILE A 298 -29.07 -13.40 7.36
N SER A 299 -29.14 -13.40 6.03
CA SER A 299 -29.31 -14.63 5.25
C SER A 299 -28.04 -15.47 5.22
N PRO A 300 -28.13 -16.78 4.94
CA PRO A 300 -26.96 -17.65 4.74
C PRO A 300 -25.99 -17.12 3.67
N SER A 301 -26.51 -16.49 2.60
CA SER A 301 -25.70 -15.88 1.54
C SER A 301 -24.93 -14.64 2.00
N VAL A 302 -25.50 -13.83 2.90
CA VAL A 302 -24.80 -12.68 3.49
C VAL A 302 -23.72 -13.18 4.46
N LEU A 303 -24.01 -14.21 5.26
CA LEU A 303 -23.00 -14.86 6.11
C LEU A 303 -21.82 -15.40 5.29
N GLU A 304 -22.09 -16.10 4.19
CA GLU A 304 -21.04 -16.59 3.28
C GLU A 304 -20.20 -15.44 2.70
N SER A 305 -20.85 -14.34 2.33
CA SER A 305 -20.17 -13.14 1.84
C SER A 305 -19.29 -12.48 2.92
N LEU A 306 -19.76 -12.43 4.17
CA LEU A 306 -19.00 -11.88 5.30
C LEU A 306 -17.79 -12.74 5.65
N LEU A 307 -17.92 -14.07 5.59
CA LEU A 307 -16.79 -14.99 5.73
C LEU A 307 -15.74 -14.77 4.63
N HIS A 308 -16.18 -14.60 3.39
CA HIS A 308 -15.28 -14.28 2.29
C HIS A 308 -14.58 -12.93 2.50
N VAL A 309 -15.32 -11.91 2.96
CA VAL A 309 -14.77 -10.58 3.26
C VAL A 309 -13.74 -10.61 4.39
N LEU A 310 -13.96 -11.40 5.46
CA LEU A 310 -12.96 -11.62 6.52
C LEU A 310 -11.71 -12.27 5.95
N GLU A 311 -11.89 -13.29 5.11
CA GLU A 311 -10.79 -14.03 4.50
C GLU A 311 -9.95 -13.15 3.55
N ASP A 312 -10.61 -12.35 2.71
CA ASP A 312 -9.98 -11.38 1.81
C ASP A 312 -9.19 -10.31 2.59
N ALA A 313 -9.73 -9.89 3.75
CA ALA A 313 -9.02 -9.02 4.67
C ALA A 313 -7.87 -9.76 5.40
N GLY A 314 -7.74 -11.07 5.24
CA GLY A 314 -6.75 -11.93 5.89
C GLY A 314 -6.95 -12.05 7.40
N ILE A 315 -8.21 -12.03 7.83
CA ILE A 315 -8.66 -12.21 9.21
C ILE A 315 -9.26 -13.61 9.32
N ASP A 316 -8.73 -14.42 10.23
CA ASP A 316 -9.24 -15.77 10.46
C ASP A 316 -10.60 -15.72 11.17
N PRO A 317 -11.63 -16.43 10.66
CA PRO A 317 -12.91 -16.55 11.35
C PRO A 317 -12.78 -17.30 12.68
N MET A 318 -13.56 -16.87 13.68
CA MET A 318 -13.63 -17.53 14.99
C MET A 318 -14.18 -18.96 14.84
N PRO A 319 -13.70 -19.92 15.65
CA PRO A 319 -14.22 -21.30 15.63
C PRO A 319 -15.73 -21.38 15.78
N GLU A 320 -16.32 -20.50 16.58
CA GLU A 320 -17.77 -20.39 16.80
C GLU A 320 -18.51 -19.93 15.55
N LEU A 321 -17.96 -18.95 14.80
CA LEU A 321 -18.54 -18.46 13.55
C LEU A 321 -18.49 -19.54 12.46
N ILE A 322 -17.35 -20.24 12.34
CA ILE A 322 -17.19 -21.39 11.44
C ILE A 322 -18.24 -22.45 11.77
N LYS A 323 -18.41 -22.79 13.06
CA LYS A 323 -19.39 -23.78 13.49
C LYS A 323 -20.83 -23.40 13.13
N VAL A 324 -21.20 -22.12 13.24
CA VAL A 324 -22.54 -21.64 12.84
C VAL A 324 -22.72 -21.78 11.33
N HIS A 325 -21.71 -21.41 10.54
CA HIS A 325 -21.73 -21.60 9.10
C HIS A 325 -21.84 -23.08 8.72
N ASP A 326 -21.04 -23.96 9.33
CA ASP A 326 -21.05 -25.41 9.05
C ASP A 326 -22.41 -26.05 9.38
N GLN A 327 -23.08 -25.58 10.44
CA GLN A 327 -24.42 -26.06 10.79
C GLN A 327 -25.46 -25.68 9.74
N LEU A 328 -25.40 -24.44 9.22
CA LEU A 328 -26.27 -23.98 8.15
C LEU A 328 -25.96 -24.70 6.83
N LEU A 329 -24.69 -24.87 6.50
CA LEU A 329 -24.25 -25.60 5.32
C LEU A 329 -24.67 -27.06 5.40
N ALA A 330 -24.50 -27.72 6.55
CA ALA A 330 -24.94 -29.11 6.75
C ALA A 330 -26.46 -29.26 6.62
N ALA A 331 -27.24 -28.29 7.10
CA ALA A 331 -28.68 -28.27 6.90
C ALA A 331 -29.03 -28.14 5.41
N TYR A 332 -28.35 -27.25 4.68
CA TYR A 332 -28.52 -27.09 3.24
C TYR A 332 -28.12 -28.33 2.45
N VAL A 333 -26.96 -28.93 2.75
CA VAL A 333 -26.45 -30.15 2.11
C VAL A 333 -27.33 -31.36 2.41
N ALA A 334 -27.91 -31.46 3.61
CA ALA A 334 -28.86 -32.52 3.95
C ALA A 334 -30.14 -32.46 3.10
N GLU A 335 -30.46 -31.30 2.54
CA GLU A 335 -31.57 -31.10 1.59
C GLU A 335 -31.16 -31.34 0.12
N MET A 336 -29.86 -31.44 -0.19
CA MET A 336 -29.36 -31.73 -1.54
C MET A 336 -29.46 -33.22 -1.90
N ASP A 337 -29.74 -33.51 -3.18
CA ASP A 337 -29.74 -34.88 -3.71
C ASP A 337 -28.30 -35.40 -3.88
N PRO A 338 -27.87 -36.47 -3.20
CA PRO A 338 -26.50 -36.97 -3.24
C PRO A 338 -26.20 -37.84 -4.49
N SER A 339 -27.00 -37.71 -5.55
CA SER A 339 -26.82 -38.51 -6.77
C SER A 339 -25.54 -38.12 -7.52
N GLU A 340 -24.90 -39.09 -8.19
CA GLU A 340 -23.69 -38.84 -9.01
C GLU A 340 -23.96 -37.81 -10.12
N GLU A 341 -25.18 -37.75 -10.65
CA GLU A 341 -25.61 -36.74 -11.64
C GLU A 341 -25.62 -35.33 -11.03
N SER A 342 -26.05 -35.16 -9.77
CA SER A 342 -26.07 -33.87 -9.09
C SER A 342 -24.64 -33.36 -8.80
N VAL A 343 -23.74 -34.25 -8.36
CA VAL A 343 -22.33 -33.90 -8.13
C VAL A 343 -21.62 -33.52 -9.43
N GLN A 344 -21.88 -34.25 -10.52
CA GLN A 344 -21.33 -33.93 -11.83
C GLN A 344 -21.86 -32.58 -12.34
N GLY A 345 -23.14 -32.28 -12.15
CA GLY A 345 -23.72 -30.97 -12.48
C GLY A 345 -23.04 -29.83 -11.75
N LEU A 346 -22.76 -29.98 -10.45
CA LEU A 346 -22.04 -28.96 -9.66
C LEU A 346 -20.60 -28.73 -10.17
N ILE A 347 -19.92 -29.80 -10.59
CA ILE A 347 -18.58 -29.70 -11.19
C ILE A 347 -18.64 -28.92 -12.51
N GLU A 348 -19.65 -29.18 -13.34
CA GLU A 348 -19.83 -28.50 -14.63
C GLU A 348 -20.18 -27.02 -14.45
N GLU A 349 -21.05 -26.69 -13.49
CA GLU A 349 -21.37 -25.30 -13.11
C GLU A 349 -20.12 -24.56 -12.61
N LEU A 350 -19.30 -25.20 -11.77
CA LEU A 350 -18.05 -24.63 -11.27
C LEU A 350 -17.07 -24.31 -12.42
N LEU A 351 -16.97 -25.20 -13.41
CA LEU A 351 -16.13 -24.97 -14.59
C LEU A 351 -16.68 -23.85 -15.47
N GLU A 352 -18.01 -23.81 -15.68
CA GLU A 352 -18.64 -22.77 -16.49
C GLU A 352 -18.43 -21.39 -15.87
N HIS A 353 -18.58 -21.29 -14.53
CA HIS A 353 -18.36 -20.05 -13.79
C HIS A 353 -16.94 -19.48 -13.97
N HIS A 354 -15.93 -20.35 -14.02
CA HIS A 354 -14.52 -19.97 -14.16
C HIS A 354 -13.99 -20.02 -15.59
N GLU A 355 -14.88 -20.16 -16.59
CA GLU A 355 -14.53 -20.33 -18.01
C GLU A 355 -13.48 -21.45 -18.25
N GLY A 356 -13.51 -22.49 -17.40
CA GLY A 356 -12.56 -23.60 -17.43
C GLY A 356 -11.15 -23.28 -16.93
N ASN A 357 -10.90 -22.11 -16.31
CA ASN A 357 -9.60 -21.77 -15.73
C ASN A 357 -9.32 -22.63 -14.48
N PRO A 358 -8.28 -23.50 -14.48
CA PRO A 358 -7.96 -24.33 -13.32
C PRO A 358 -7.57 -23.56 -12.06
N PHE A 359 -7.06 -22.33 -12.18
CA PHE A 359 -6.69 -21.50 -11.03
C PHE A 359 -7.92 -21.01 -10.27
N GLY A 360 -8.90 -20.42 -10.97
CA GLY A 360 -10.16 -19.98 -10.37
C GLY A 360 -10.95 -21.15 -9.76
N VAL A 361 -11.01 -22.29 -10.45
CA VAL A 361 -11.62 -23.51 -9.90
C VAL A 361 -10.89 -23.95 -8.62
N CYS A 362 -9.56 -23.97 -8.61
CA CYS A 362 -8.78 -24.35 -7.43
C CYS A 362 -8.99 -23.37 -6.27
N GLU A 363 -9.10 -22.07 -6.54
CA GLU A 363 -9.39 -21.06 -5.53
C GLU A 363 -10.73 -21.33 -4.86
N THR A 364 -11.79 -21.55 -5.63
CA THR A 364 -13.10 -21.97 -5.09
C THR A 364 -13.01 -23.28 -4.31
N LEU A 365 -12.22 -24.25 -4.77
CA LEU A 365 -11.98 -25.49 -4.01
C LEU A 365 -11.27 -25.23 -2.68
N ILE A 366 -10.31 -24.30 -2.64
CA ILE A 366 -9.62 -23.91 -1.39
C ILE A 366 -10.63 -23.32 -0.42
N HIS A 367 -11.54 -22.43 -0.86
CA HIS A 367 -12.55 -21.84 0.02
C HIS A 367 -13.58 -22.89 0.49
N THR A 368 -14.17 -23.64 -0.44
CA THR A 368 -15.25 -24.60 -0.14
C THR A 368 -14.80 -25.79 0.71
N THR A 369 -13.53 -26.21 0.62
CA THR A 369 -13.02 -27.36 1.39
C THR A 369 -12.45 -27.01 2.76
N ARG A 370 -12.37 -25.72 3.12
CA ARG A 370 -11.82 -25.28 4.42
C ARG A 370 -12.72 -25.57 5.61
N SER A 371 -14.03 -25.48 5.42
CA SER A 371 -15.07 -25.78 6.42
C SER A 371 -15.32 -27.28 6.59
N MET A 372 -14.80 -28.12 5.69
CA MET A 372 -14.98 -29.56 5.75
C MET A 372 -14.10 -30.19 6.84
N ASP A 373 -14.63 -31.21 7.52
CA ASP A 373 -13.80 -32.10 8.32
C ASP A 373 -12.80 -32.86 7.42
N MET A 374 -11.76 -33.43 8.03
CA MET A 374 -10.67 -34.10 7.30
C MET A 374 -11.16 -35.25 6.40
N GLU A 375 -12.17 -36.02 6.82
CA GLU A 375 -12.68 -37.16 6.06
C GLU A 375 -13.51 -36.70 4.85
N SER A 376 -14.39 -35.71 5.06
CA SER A 376 -15.18 -35.07 4.00
C SER A 376 -14.28 -34.38 2.97
N GLN A 377 -13.25 -33.66 3.43
CA GLN A 377 -12.26 -33.03 2.55
C GLN A 377 -11.50 -34.07 1.71
N ASP A 378 -11.04 -35.16 2.32
CA ASP A 378 -10.33 -36.24 1.61
C ASP A 378 -11.21 -36.92 0.56
N MET A 379 -12.50 -37.12 0.86
CA MET A 379 -13.49 -37.66 -0.06
C MET A 379 -13.69 -36.71 -1.25
N ALA A 380 -13.89 -35.41 -1.00
CA ALA A 380 -14.06 -34.40 -2.04
C ALA A 380 -12.83 -34.35 -2.98
N ILE A 381 -11.62 -34.29 -2.42
CA ILE A 381 -10.36 -34.33 -3.19
C ILE A 381 -10.29 -35.59 -4.05
N GLY A 382 -10.66 -36.75 -3.50
CA GLY A 382 -10.74 -38.01 -4.22
C GLY A 382 -11.70 -37.97 -5.41
N THR A 383 -12.89 -37.39 -5.23
CA THR A 383 -13.88 -37.20 -6.29
C THR A 383 -13.33 -36.33 -7.43
N PHE A 384 -12.76 -35.16 -7.11
CA PHE A 384 -12.22 -34.25 -8.12
C PHE A 384 -11.02 -34.85 -8.89
N ILE A 385 -10.13 -35.59 -8.21
CA ILE A 385 -8.97 -36.25 -8.86
C ILE A 385 -9.40 -37.35 -9.83
N ASN A 386 -10.53 -38.02 -9.55
CA ASN A 386 -11.08 -39.06 -10.41
C ASN A 386 -12.05 -38.53 -11.47
N SER A 387 -12.28 -37.21 -11.53
CA SER A 387 -13.15 -36.59 -12.53
C SER A 387 -12.72 -36.94 -13.96
N THR A 388 -13.71 -37.10 -14.84
CA THR A 388 -13.48 -37.32 -16.27
C THR A 388 -13.01 -36.05 -16.97
N LEU A 389 -13.21 -34.88 -16.35
CA LEU A 389 -12.88 -33.56 -16.88
C LEU A 389 -11.41 -33.20 -16.57
N PRO A 390 -10.53 -33.02 -17.58
CA PRO A 390 -9.12 -32.67 -17.38
C PRO A 390 -8.90 -31.37 -16.59
N GLU A 391 -9.74 -30.36 -16.80
CA GLU A 391 -9.66 -29.04 -16.19
C GLU A 391 -9.81 -29.13 -14.66
N VAL A 392 -10.73 -29.98 -14.19
CA VAL A 392 -10.96 -30.26 -12.76
C VAL A 392 -9.77 -30.99 -12.17
N ARG A 393 -9.22 -31.97 -12.89
CA ARG A 393 -8.02 -32.69 -12.46
C ARG A 393 -6.80 -31.78 -12.38
N ASP A 394 -6.69 -30.81 -13.30
CA ASP A 394 -5.66 -29.78 -13.24
C ASP A 394 -5.87 -28.86 -12.03
N ALA A 395 -7.10 -28.41 -11.78
CA ALA A 395 -7.44 -27.55 -10.66
C ALA A 395 -7.14 -28.22 -9.31
N VAL A 396 -7.64 -29.44 -9.08
CA VAL A 396 -7.39 -30.16 -7.82
C VAL A 396 -5.90 -30.49 -7.64
N SER A 397 -5.12 -30.65 -8.72
CA SER A 397 -3.67 -30.85 -8.61
C SER A 397 -2.93 -29.62 -8.08
N LEU A 398 -3.51 -28.42 -8.23
CA LEU A 398 -2.95 -27.16 -7.71
C LEU A 398 -3.08 -27.03 -6.19
N LEU A 399 -3.98 -27.82 -5.55
CA LEU A 399 -4.12 -27.87 -4.09
C LEU A 399 -2.86 -28.36 -3.37
N VAL A 400 -1.84 -28.84 -4.09
CA VAL A 400 -0.48 -29.02 -3.53
C VAL A 400 0.13 -27.71 -3.01
N LEU A 401 -0.36 -26.54 -3.44
CA LEU A 401 0.00 -25.22 -2.91
C LEU A 401 -0.98 -24.73 -1.82
N SER A 402 -1.91 -25.56 -1.35
CA SER A 402 -2.85 -25.18 -0.29
C SER A 402 -2.09 -24.74 0.97
N PRO A 403 -2.55 -23.69 1.68
CA PRO A 403 -1.99 -23.32 2.98
C PRO A 403 -2.14 -24.45 4.01
N ASN A 404 -3.16 -25.29 3.87
CA ASN A 404 -3.43 -26.40 4.79
C ASN A 404 -2.56 -27.64 4.47
N VAL A 405 -1.74 -28.05 5.44
CA VAL A 405 -0.83 -29.21 5.32
C VAL A 405 -1.56 -30.55 5.12
N HIS A 406 -2.76 -30.70 5.68
CA HIS A 406 -3.60 -31.88 5.48
C HIS A 406 -4.00 -31.98 4.01
N THR A 407 -4.61 -30.91 3.47
CA THR A 407 -5.01 -30.81 2.06
C THR A 407 -3.84 -31.15 1.12
N ARG A 408 -2.66 -30.57 1.34
CA ARG A 408 -1.47 -30.87 0.52
C ARG A 408 -1.11 -32.35 0.53
N ARG A 409 -1.08 -32.97 1.70
CA ARG A 409 -0.73 -34.39 1.87
C ARG A 409 -1.76 -35.31 1.23
N SER A 410 -3.05 -35.01 1.42
CA SER A 410 -4.15 -35.78 0.83
C SER A 410 -4.14 -35.72 -0.68
N VAL A 411 -3.93 -34.54 -1.25
CA VAL A 411 -3.79 -34.35 -2.70
C VAL A 411 -2.59 -35.14 -3.21
N LEU A 412 -1.42 -35.05 -2.59
CA LEU A 412 -0.22 -35.80 -3.01
C LEU A 412 -0.44 -37.32 -2.95
N LEU A 413 -1.17 -37.82 -1.95
CA LEU A 413 -1.53 -39.23 -1.83
C LEU A 413 -2.43 -39.69 -2.99
N TRP A 414 -3.49 -38.93 -3.28
CA TRP A 414 -4.42 -39.23 -4.36
C TRP A 414 -3.76 -39.10 -5.74
N LEU A 415 -2.94 -38.06 -5.97
CA LEU A 415 -2.15 -37.91 -7.20
C LEU A 415 -1.15 -39.06 -7.37
N HIS A 416 -0.57 -39.57 -6.28
CA HIS A 416 0.30 -40.74 -6.35
C HIS A 416 -0.49 -41.97 -6.80
N SER A 417 -1.69 -42.22 -6.28
CA SER A 417 -2.54 -43.33 -6.71
C SER A 417 -2.95 -43.22 -8.19
N ASN A 418 -3.25 -42.01 -8.65
CA ASN A 418 -3.78 -41.70 -9.98
C ASN A 418 -2.76 -41.07 -10.95
N ALA A 419 -1.46 -41.33 -10.78
CA ALA A 419 -0.41 -40.62 -11.51
C ALA A 419 -0.48 -40.77 -13.05
N GLU A 420 -1.10 -41.83 -13.58
CA GLU A 420 -1.38 -42.02 -15.01
C GLU A 420 -2.40 -41.02 -15.58
N ASN A 421 -3.23 -40.42 -14.72
CA ASN A 421 -4.31 -39.51 -15.09
C ASN A 421 -3.88 -38.03 -15.04
N LEU A 422 -2.65 -37.75 -14.63
CA LEU A 422 -2.10 -36.40 -14.65
C LEU A 422 -2.03 -35.87 -16.08
N THR A 423 -2.47 -34.63 -16.27
CA THR A 423 -2.23 -33.95 -17.55
C THR A 423 -0.76 -33.58 -17.70
N PRO A 424 -0.29 -33.34 -18.94
CA PRO A 424 1.04 -32.81 -19.17
C PRO A 424 1.32 -31.48 -18.45
N THR A 425 0.29 -30.64 -18.30
CA THR A 425 0.37 -29.33 -17.64
C THR A 425 0.49 -29.49 -16.14
N ALA A 426 -0.34 -30.32 -15.51
CA ALA A 426 -0.23 -30.65 -14.09
C ALA A 426 1.14 -31.25 -13.76
N LEU A 427 1.67 -32.15 -14.58
CA LEU A 427 3.01 -32.71 -14.39
C LEU A 427 4.10 -31.64 -14.43
N ARG A 428 4.05 -30.69 -15.38
CA ARG A 428 4.98 -29.55 -15.46
C ARG A 428 4.90 -28.69 -14.20
N ARG A 429 3.69 -28.35 -13.76
CA ARG A 429 3.44 -27.52 -12.56
C ARG A 429 3.99 -28.19 -11.31
N LEU A 430 3.71 -29.48 -11.09
CA LEU A 430 4.24 -30.28 -9.98
C LEU A 430 5.77 -30.23 -9.91
N ILE A 431 6.45 -30.33 -11.06
CA ILE A 431 7.91 -30.26 -11.13
C ILE A 431 8.44 -28.88 -10.68
N VAL A 432 7.76 -27.80 -11.03
CA VAL A 432 8.16 -26.44 -10.65
C VAL A 432 7.91 -26.17 -9.18
N VAL A 433 6.68 -26.44 -8.71
CA VAL A 433 6.30 -26.18 -7.32
C VAL A 433 6.98 -27.13 -6.33
N ARG A 434 7.58 -28.23 -6.79
CA ARG A 434 8.36 -29.16 -5.96
C ARG A 434 9.38 -28.46 -5.06
N ASN A 435 10.01 -27.38 -5.53
CA ASN A 435 10.95 -26.62 -4.71
C ASN A 435 10.29 -25.51 -3.88
N TRP A 436 9.02 -25.21 -4.10
CA TRP A 436 8.20 -24.27 -3.33
C TRP A 436 7.48 -24.94 -2.16
N LEU A 437 7.65 -26.25 -1.99
CA LEU A 437 7.09 -27.01 -0.87
C LEU A 437 8.12 -27.27 0.25
N PRO A 438 7.64 -27.45 1.50
CA PRO A 438 8.45 -27.91 2.62
C PRO A 438 9.26 -29.17 2.29
N LYS A 439 10.44 -29.31 2.90
CA LYS A 439 11.42 -30.36 2.53
C LYS A 439 10.89 -31.79 2.70
N ASP A 440 10.02 -32.02 3.68
CA ASP A 440 9.39 -33.30 3.98
C ASP A 440 8.36 -33.73 2.92
N GLU A 441 7.72 -32.79 2.24
CA GLU A 441 6.70 -33.05 1.21
C GLU A 441 7.32 -33.34 -0.18
N ARG A 442 8.53 -32.83 -0.46
CA ARG A 442 9.17 -32.95 -1.79
C ARG A 442 9.35 -34.38 -2.28
N LYS A 443 9.58 -35.33 -1.36
CA LYS A 443 9.76 -36.74 -1.70
C LYS A 443 8.49 -37.33 -2.33
N GLN A 444 7.32 -36.95 -1.83
CA GLN A 444 6.03 -37.42 -2.38
C GLN A 444 5.81 -36.86 -3.78
N VAL A 445 6.11 -35.58 -4.00
CA VAL A 445 6.08 -34.96 -5.35
C VAL A 445 7.02 -35.69 -6.32
N ASP A 446 8.23 -36.02 -5.86
CA ASP A 446 9.20 -36.77 -6.67
C ASP A 446 8.69 -38.18 -7.03
N GLU A 447 7.94 -38.83 -6.13
CA GLU A 447 7.32 -40.15 -6.35
C GLU A 447 6.18 -40.07 -7.37
N VAL A 448 5.27 -39.11 -7.22
CA VAL A 448 4.18 -38.81 -8.17
C VAL A 448 4.77 -38.56 -9.56
N THR A 449 5.72 -37.65 -9.66
CA THR A 449 6.39 -37.27 -10.92
C THR A 449 7.05 -38.46 -11.60
N ARG A 450 7.77 -39.30 -10.83
CA ARG A 450 8.42 -40.51 -11.36
C ARG A 450 7.39 -41.52 -11.84
N LYS A 451 6.29 -41.73 -11.10
CA LYS A 451 5.23 -42.68 -11.46
C LYS A 451 4.52 -42.22 -12.74
N ALA A 452 4.15 -40.94 -12.84
CA ALA A 452 3.51 -40.35 -14.02
C ALA A 452 4.35 -40.54 -15.29
N ARG A 453 5.64 -40.21 -15.23
CA ARG A 453 6.58 -40.41 -16.35
C ARG A 453 6.71 -41.88 -16.76
N ARG A 454 6.76 -42.81 -15.79
CA ARG A 454 6.79 -44.26 -16.07
C ARG A 454 5.50 -44.76 -16.73
N LYS A 455 4.37 -44.12 -16.43
CA LYS A 455 3.06 -44.38 -17.05
C LYS A 455 2.88 -43.70 -18.42
N GLY A 456 3.88 -42.96 -18.88
CA GLY A 456 3.90 -42.35 -20.22
C GLY A 456 3.37 -40.92 -20.30
N VAL A 457 3.06 -40.29 -19.15
CA VAL A 457 2.64 -38.88 -19.12
C VAL A 457 3.81 -38.00 -19.58
N GLN A 458 3.59 -37.27 -20.68
CA GLN A 458 4.56 -36.32 -21.20
C GLN A 458 4.53 -35.04 -20.36
N CYS A 459 5.68 -34.42 -20.13
CA CYS A 459 5.73 -33.12 -19.46
C CYS A 459 5.48 -32.00 -20.48
N ALA A 460 4.51 -31.13 -20.22
CA ALA A 460 4.29 -29.94 -21.03
C ALA A 460 5.52 -29.01 -20.99
N GLN A 461 5.69 -28.21 -22.04
CA GLN A 461 6.68 -27.14 -22.07
C GLN A 461 6.21 -25.93 -21.26
N TRP A 462 7.16 -25.18 -20.70
CA TRP A 462 6.84 -23.91 -20.05
C TRP A 462 6.50 -22.85 -21.10
N SER A 463 5.44 -22.08 -20.87
CA SER A 463 5.06 -20.97 -21.75
C SER A 463 6.19 -19.95 -21.84
N ALA A 464 6.38 -19.33 -22.99
CA ALA A 464 7.33 -18.22 -23.12
C ALA A 464 6.91 -16.97 -22.32
N GLY A 465 5.66 -16.94 -21.84
CA GLY A 465 5.06 -15.79 -21.17
C GLY A 465 4.67 -14.69 -22.14
N ASN A 466 3.91 -13.73 -21.62
CA ASN A 466 3.55 -12.51 -22.33
C ASN A 466 4.75 -11.54 -22.37
N PRO A 467 4.92 -10.75 -23.45
CA PRO A 467 5.95 -9.73 -23.49
C PRO A 467 5.80 -8.74 -22.34
N VAL A 468 6.84 -8.61 -21.50
CA VAL A 468 6.86 -7.63 -20.41
C VAL A 468 7.29 -6.27 -20.96
N THR A 469 6.44 -5.26 -20.78
CA THR A 469 6.71 -3.89 -21.23
C THR A 469 7.33 -3.04 -20.12
N GLN A 470 7.00 -3.32 -18.86
CA GLN A 470 7.51 -2.57 -17.71
C GLN A 470 7.59 -3.44 -16.46
N ARG A 471 8.60 -3.17 -15.62
CA ARG A 471 8.74 -3.72 -14.26
C ARG A 471 9.06 -2.56 -13.34
N ILE A 472 8.31 -2.44 -12.25
CA ILE A 472 8.43 -1.38 -11.26
C ILE A 472 8.49 -2.03 -9.88
N ALA A 473 9.30 -1.47 -8.99
CA ALA A 473 9.27 -1.82 -7.58
C ALA A 473 9.04 -0.55 -6.75
N THR A 474 8.33 -0.70 -5.63
CA THR A 474 8.29 0.28 -4.56
C THR A 474 9.56 0.19 -3.69
N THR A 475 9.74 1.14 -2.80
CA THR A 475 10.59 0.97 -1.63
C THR A 475 9.95 0.04 -0.60
N VAL A 476 10.73 -0.27 0.44
CA VAL A 476 10.27 -1.05 1.59
C VAL A 476 9.63 -0.10 2.60
N ASP A 477 8.38 -0.34 2.95
CA ASP A 477 7.65 0.48 3.91
C ASP A 477 7.98 0.13 5.39
N GLY A 478 7.30 0.80 6.32
CA GLY A 478 7.37 0.57 7.76
C GLY A 478 7.04 -0.85 8.20
N ALA A 479 6.08 -1.48 7.54
CA ALA A 479 5.66 -2.85 7.81
C ALA A 479 6.60 -3.91 7.17
N GLY A 480 7.64 -3.47 6.45
CA GLY A 480 8.56 -4.37 5.75
C GLY A 480 7.98 -4.93 4.45
N ALA A 481 6.95 -4.29 3.88
CA ALA A 481 6.33 -4.68 2.63
C ALA A 481 6.97 -3.95 1.44
N GLN A 482 7.09 -4.67 0.33
CA GLN A 482 7.56 -4.16 -0.96
C GLN A 482 6.70 -4.75 -2.08
N ALA A 483 6.17 -3.89 -2.94
CA ALA A 483 5.37 -4.28 -4.08
C ALA A 483 6.18 -4.23 -5.38
N PHE A 484 5.92 -5.18 -6.27
CA PHE A 484 6.34 -5.15 -7.65
C PHE A 484 5.12 -5.06 -8.55
N LEU A 485 5.19 -4.17 -9.52
CA LEU A 485 4.20 -4.03 -10.58
C LEU A 485 4.85 -4.40 -11.91
N VAL A 486 4.36 -5.46 -12.55
CA VAL A 486 4.83 -5.93 -13.86
C VAL A 486 3.72 -5.76 -14.89
N ILE A 487 4.00 -5.03 -15.96
CA ILE A 487 3.05 -4.79 -17.05
C ILE A 487 3.39 -5.71 -18.21
N THR A 488 2.42 -6.49 -18.64
CA THR A 488 2.55 -7.42 -19.77
C THR A 488 1.65 -7.00 -20.93
N GLN A 489 2.10 -7.25 -22.16
CA GLN A 489 1.30 -7.08 -23.37
C GLN A 489 0.34 -8.27 -23.52
N TYR A 490 -0.97 -8.01 -23.55
CA TYR A 490 -1.99 -9.03 -23.84
C TYR A 490 -2.37 -9.02 -25.32
N GLU A 491 -2.66 -7.83 -25.87
CA GLU A 491 -2.87 -7.55 -27.29
C GLU A 491 -2.32 -6.17 -27.64
N LYS A 492 -2.24 -5.78 -28.92
CA LYS A 492 -1.55 -4.53 -29.37
C LYS A 492 -1.77 -3.27 -28.51
N LYS A 493 -3.00 -3.02 -28.03
CA LYS A 493 -3.35 -1.82 -27.23
C LYS A 493 -3.83 -2.14 -25.82
N TRP A 494 -3.77 -3.41 -25.42
CA TRP A 494 -4.28 -3.91 -24.16
C TRP A 494 -3.18 -4.59 -23.36
N PHE A 495 -3.16 -4.30 -22.07
CA PHE A 495 -2.11 -4.68 -21.13
C PHE A 495 -2.72 -5.39 -19.93
N ARG A 496 -1.95 -6.24 -19.26
CA ARG A 496 -2.31 -6.74 -17.92
C ARG A 496 -1.29 -6.25 -16.91
N ALA A 497 -1.78 -5.80 -15.77
CA ALA A 497 -0.96 -5.52 -14.60
C ALA A 497 -0.84 -6.79 -13.76
N VAL A 498 0.35 -7.05 -13.24
CA VAL A 498 0.63 -8.09 -12.26
C VAL A 498 1.21 -7.41 -11.04
N SER A 499 0.62 -7.63 -9.87
CA SER A 499 1.15 -7.18 -8.60
C SER A 499 1.71 -8.36 -7.82
N LEU A 500 2.90 -8.17 -7.25
CA LEU A 500 3.52 -9.11 -6.32
C LEU A 500 3.89 -8.34 -5.05
N LEU A 501 3.33 -8.74 -3.92
CA LEU A 501 3.67 -8.18 -2.62
C LEU A 501 4.59 -9.15 -1.88
N ILE A 502 5.79 -8.69 -1.52
CA ILE A 502 6.67 -9.42 -0.61
C ILE A 502 6.69 -8.71 0.74
N LYS A 503 6.73 -9.47 1.83
CA LYS A 503 6.77 -8.94 3.19
C LYS A 503 7.85 -9.65 4.00
N GLN A 504 8.65 -8.88 4.72
CA GLN A 504 9.70 -9.39 5.60
C GLN A 504 9.14 -10.42 6.58
N GLY A 505 9.89 -11.49 6.84
CA GLY A 505 9.46 -12.61 7.69
C GLY A 505 8.32 -13.48 7.14
N LYS A 506 7.53 -13.01 6.16
CA LYS A 506 6.39 -13.75 5.58
C LYS A 506 6.68 -14.35 4.20
N GLY A 507 7.54 -13.70 3.41
CA GLY A 507 7.84 -14.11 2.03
C GLY A 507 6.88 -13.47 1.03
N VAL A 508 6.35 -14.24 0.09
CA VAL A 508 5.34 -13.74 -0.86
C VAL A 508 4.02 -13.63 -0.11
N ALA A 509 3.58 -12.39 0.15
CA ALA A 509 2.43 -12.09 0.97
C ALA A 509 1.13 -12.07 0.17
N ASP A 510 1.17 -11.57 -1.07
CA ASP A 510 0.02 -11.49 -1.96
C ASP A 510 0.46 -11.43 -3.43
N VAL A 511 -0.37 -11.95 -4.33
CA VAL A 511 -0.16 -11.96 -5.78
C VAL A 511 -1.49 -11.85 -6.50
N TRP A 512 -1.62 -10.88 -7.40
CA TRP A 512 -2.79 -10.77 -8.27
C TRP A 512 -2.42 -10.25 -9.65
N HIS A 513 -3.33 -10.44 -10.61
CA HIS A 513 -3.23 -9.80 -11.91
C HIS A 513 -4.57 -9.20 -12.34
N SER A 514 -4.53 -8.13 -13.11
CA SER A 514 -5.73 -7.48 -13.61
C SER A 514 -6.33 -8.21 -14.82
N GLU A 515 -7.59 -7.89 -15.10
CA GLU A 515 -8.14 -8.00 -16.44
C GLU A 515 -7.36 -7.14 -17.46
N PRO A 516 -7.44 -7.44 -18.77
CA PRO A 516 -6.87 -6.59 -19.80
C PRO A 516 -7.38 -5.15 -19.71
N MET A 517 -6.45 -4.19 -19.69
CA MET A 517 -6.73 -2.76 -19.55
C MET A 517 -5.98 -1.91 -20.60
N PRO A 518 -6.49 -0.70 -20.94
CA PRO A 518 -5.77 0.23 -21.81
C PRO A 518 -4.58 0.90 -21.10
N GLN A 519 -3.63 1.45 -21.88
CA GLN A 519 -2.45 2.15 -21.34
C GLN A 519 -2.78 3.26 -20.35
N SER A 520 -3.88 3.99 -20.55
CA SER A 520 -4.30 5.07 -19.64
C SER A 520 -4.58 4.58 -18.22
N GLU A 521 -5.07 3.34 -18.10
CA GLU A 521 -5.36 2.70 -16.82
C GLU A 521 -4.06 2.20 -16.16
N VAL A 522 -3.15 1.64 -16.96
CA VAL A 522 -1.78 1.30 -16.50
C VAL A 522 -1.08 2.53 -15.93
N ASP A 523 -1.10 3.65 -16.67
CA ASP A 523 -0.47 4.89 -16.22
C ASP A 523 -1.12 5.43 -14.94
N ARG A 524 -2.43 5.19 -14.76
CA ARG A 524 -3.14 5.56 -13.53
C ARG A 524 -2.67 4.71 -12.35
N LEU A 525 -2.64 3.39 -12.51
CA LEU A 525 -2.17 2.45 -11.48
C LEU A 525 -0.75 2.79 -11.00
N ILE A 526 0.15 3.11 -11.95
CA ILE A 526 1.53 3.51 -11.63
C ILE A 526 1.55 4.83 -10.84
N ARG A 527 0.72 5.81 -11.23
CA ARG A 527 0.62 7.10 -10.51
C ARG A 527 0.05 6.94 -9.10
N GLU A 528 -0.99 6.13 -8.93
CA GLU A 528 -1.60 5.83 -7.62
C GLU A 528 -0.55 5.22 -6.67
N ASN A 529 0.25 4.25 -7.15
CA ASN A 529 1.36 3.69 -6.36
C ASN A 529 2.46 4.73 -6.04
N ALA A 530 2.75 5.65 -6.97
CA ALA A 530 3.75 6.71 -6.79
C ALA A 530 3.35 7.78 -5.76
N GLN A 531 2.06 7.87 -5.39
CA GLN A 531 1.59 8.81 -4.37
C GLN A 531 1.93 8.33 -2.96
N VAL A 532 1.96 7.02 -2.75
CA VAL A 532 2.14 6.40 -1.42
C VAL A 532 3.59 5.99 -1.18
N SER A 533 4.31 5.57 -2.23
CA SER A 533 5.69 5.08 -2.10
C SER A 533 6.57 5.54 -3.26
N LEU A 534 7.89 5.59 -3.03
CA LEU A 534 8.85 5.85 -4.07
C LEU A 534 8.93 4.65 -5.02
N VAL A 535 8.40 4.83 -6.24
CA VAL A 535 8.42 3.82 -7.30
C VAL A 535 9.56 4.04 -8.29
N GLY A 536 10.09 2.95 -8.84
CA GLY A 536 11.09 3.03 -9.91
C GLY A 536 11.22 1.74 -10.71
N LYS A 537 11.78 1.86 -11.92
CA LYS A 537 11.97 0.72 -12.83
C LYS A 537 13.03 -0.23 -12.27
N VAL A 538 12.83 -1.52 -12.47
CA VAL A 538 13.76 -2.57 -12.05
C VAL A 538 13.99 -3.59 -13.16
N SER A 539 15.14 -4.27 -13.16
CA SER A 539 15.44 -5.34 -14.10
C SER A 539 14.68 -6.63 -13.78
N GLU A 540 14.61 -7.52 -14.77
CA GLU A 540 14.12 -8.88 -14.57
C GLU A 540 15.00 -9.67 -13.59
N ALA A 541 16.32 -9.45 -13.61
CA ALA A 541 17.24 -10.11 -12.70
C ALA A 541 16.97 -9.73 -11.25
N PHE A 542 16.65 -8.46 -10.99
CA PHE A 542 16.27 -7.97 -9.67
C PHE A 542 14.96 -8.59 -9.18
N LEU A 543 13.91 -8.55 -10.01
CA LEU A 543 12.62 -9.19 -9.71
C LEU A 543 12.80 -10.68 -9.40
N ASN A 544 13.49 -11.41 -10.27
CA ASN A 544 13.72 -12.84 -10.09
C ASN A 544 14.47 -13.15 -8.79
N ARG A 545 15.46 -12.30 -8.42
CA ARG A 545 16.20 -12.44 -7.17
C ARG A 545 15.30 -12.26 -5.95
N LEU A 546 14.49 -11.20 -5.92
CA LEU A 546 13.67 -10.91 -4.74
C LEU A 546 12.46 -11.84 -4.61
N VAL A 547 11.87 -12.30 -5.72
CA VAL A 547 10.85 -13.37 -5.65
C VAL A 547 11.46 -14.69 -5.16
N SER A 548 12.65 -15.05 -5.65
CA SER A 548 13.37 -16.26 -5.19
C SER A 548 13.72 -16.19 -3.70
N TYR A 549 14.11 -15.02 -3.22
CA TYR A 549 14.31 -14.74 -1.79
C TYR A 549 13.01 -14.87 -1.00
N ALA A 550 11.92 -14.25 -1.47
CA ALA A 550 10.63 -14.30 -0.80
C ALA A 550 10.06 -15.73 -0.68
N ILE A 551 10.27 -16.58 -1.69
CA ILE A 551 9.90 -18.01 -1.63
C ILE A 551 10.73 -18.72 -0.53
N GLU A 552 12.03 -18.45 -0.44
CA GLU A 552 12.88 -19.01 0.62
C GLU A 552 12.43 -18.56 2.02
N VAL A 553 12.08 -17.28 2.19
CA VAL A 553 11.56 -16.74 3.46
C VAL A 553 10.27 -17.45 3.87
N GLY A 554 9.31 -17.62 2.96
CA GLY A 554 8.06 -18.35 3.24
C GLY A 554 8.33 -19.81 3.65
N LEU A 555 9.26 -20.48 2.96
CA LEU A 555 9.64 -21.86 3.27
C LEU A 555 10.32 -22.02 4.64
N GLN A 556 11.05 -21.01 5.12
CA GLN A 556 11.60 -21.03 6.48
C GLN A 556 10.49 -21.04 7.54
N GLN A 557 9.30 -20.53 7.20
CA GLN A 557 8.09 -20.59 8.03
C GLN A 557 7.18 -21.80 7.72
N ASN A 558 7.62 -22.73 6.86
CA ASN A 558 6.82 -23.84 6.34
C ASN A 558 5.56 -23.41 5.56
N THR A 559 5.58 -22.20 4.99
CA THR A 559 4.47 -21.65 4.21
C THR A 559 4.84 -21.66 2.72
N PRO A 560 4.19 -22.52 1.90
CA PRO A 560 4.30 -22.43 0.44
C PRO A 560 3.84 -21.05 -0.05
N PRO A 561 4.33 -20.57 -1.21
CA PRO A 561 3.82 -19.34 -1.81
C PRO A 561 2.34 -19.49 -2.25
N PRO A 562 1.60 -18.37 -2.37
CA PRO A 562 0.23 -18.37 -2.87
C PRO A 562 0.10 -19.03 -4.24
N LEU A 563 -1.06 -19.63 -4.51
CA LEU A 563 -1.40 -20.28 -5.78
C LEU A 563 -1.15 -19.37 -6.98
N GLN A 564 -1.55 -18.10 -6.86
CA GLN A 564 -1.48 -17.07 -7.88
C GLN A 564 -0.02 -16.77 -8.30
N LEU A 565 0.98 -17.08 -7.46
CA LEU A 565 2.39 -16.97 -7.86
C LEU A 565 2.72 -17.91 -9.02
N LEU A 566 2.13 -19.12 -9.06
CA LEU A 566 2.32 -20.06 -10.17
C LEU A 566 1.67 -19.55 -11.45
N GLU A 567 0.44 -19.02 -11.35
CA GLU A 567 -0.27 -18.42 -12.49
C GLU A 567 0.52 -17.26 -13.10
N VAL A 568 0.99 -16.36 -12.24
CA VAL A 568 1.85 -15.24 -12.65
C VAL A 568 3.19 -15.73 -13.21
N ALA A 569 3.80 -16.76 -12.63
CA ALA A 569 5.03 -17.32 -13.17
C ALA A 569 4.83 -17.86 -14.59
N GLU A 570 3.66 -18.45 -14.88
CA GLU A 570 3.29 -18.90 -16.23
C GLU A 570 3.06 -17.72 -17.18
N LEU A 571 2.36 -16.68 -16.72
CA LEU A 571 2.12 -15.45 -17.47
C LEU A 571 3.42 -14.74 -17.83
N LEU A 572 4.42 -14.75 -16.94
CA LEU A 572 5.70 -14.06 -17.13
C LEU A 572 6.80 -14.94 -17.74
N GLY A 573 6.54 -16.23 -17.99
CA GLY A 573 7.58 -17.16 -18.44
C GLY A 573 8.66 -17.43 -17.38
N ALA A 574 8.37 -17.19 -16.10
CA ALA A 574 9.31 -17.19 -14.99
C ALA A 574 9.58 -18.57 -14.37
N GLN A 575 9.94 -19.56 -15.20
CA GLN A 575 10.21 -20.94 -14.76
C GLN A 575 11.35 -21.10 -13.74
N LYS A 576 12.17 -20.05 -13.53
CA LYS A 576 13.38 -20.09 -12.69
C LYS A 576 13.18 -19.49 -11.31
N TRP A 577 11.96 -19.14 -10.91
CA TRP A 577 11.68 -18.78 -9.53
C TRP A 577 11.83 -20.02 -8.66
N VAL A 578 12.97 -20.12 -7.99
CA VAL A 578 13.33 -21.19 -7.07
C VAL A 578 13.77 -20.55 -5.77
N PRO A 579 13.60 -21.21 -4.61
CA PRO A 579 14.04 -20.64 -3.35
C PRO A 579 15.56 -20.44 -3.35
N VAL A 580 15.98 -19.20 -3.11
CA VAL A 580 17.40 -18.82 -3.00
C VAL A 580 17.56 -17.85 -1.83
N PRO A 581 18.38 -18.17 -0.81
CA PRO A 581 18.63 -17.25 0.28
C PRO A 581 19.37 -16.00 -0.23
N LEU A 582 19.09 -14.87 0.41
CA LEU A 582 19.79 -13.62 0.15
C LEU A 582 20.86 -13.41 1.22
N ASP A 583 22.14 -13.46 0.82
CA ASP A 583 23.23 -13.03 1.66
C ASP A 583 23.26 -11.49 1.70
N LEU A 584 22.53 -10.91 2.65
CA LEU A 584 22.37 -9.47 2.75
C LEU A 584 23.70 -8.78 3.00
N ALA A 585 24.55 -9.32 3.88
CA ALA A 585 25.85 -8.73 4.23
C ALA A 585 26.75 -8.63 3.00
N ALA A 586 26.87 -9.71 2.23
CA ALA A 586 27.64 -9.71 0.99
C ALA A 586 27.10 -8.68 -0.03
N ARG A 587 25.78 -8.48 -0.09
CA ARG A 587 25.19 -7.46 -0.97
C ARG A 587 25.45 -6.04 -0.51
N MET A 588 25.48 -5.80 0.80
CA MET A 588 25.84 -4.49 1.32
C MET A 588 27.31 -4.19 0.98
N ASP A 589 28.19 -5.18 1.12
CA ASP A 589 29.60 -5.05 0.70
C ASP A 589 29.76 -4.76 -0.80
N GLU A 590 28.98 -5.44 -1.66
CA GLU A 590 28.97 -5.17 -3.10
C GLU A 590 28.56 -3.72 -3.42
N ILE A 591 27.53 -3.19 -2.75
CA ILE A 591 27.09 -1.79 -2.95
C ILE A 591 28.18 -0.82 -2.46
N LEU A 592 28.71 -1.05 -1.26
CA LEU A 592 29.73 -0.17 -0.65
C LEU A 592 31.04 -0.15 -1.45
N THR A 593 31.38 -1.23 -2.15
CA THR A 593 32.63 -1.35 -2.94
C THR A 593 32.45 -1.12 -4.44
N SER A 594 31.22 -0.84 -4.91
CA SER A 594 30.91 -0.59 -6.32
C SER A 594 31.66 0.63 -6.86
N ALA A 595 32.22 0.52 -8.06
CA ALA A 595 32.84 1.65 -8.77
C ALA A 595 31.83 2.70 -9.27
N GLU A 596 30.54 2.36 -9.31
CA GLU A 596 29.44 3.30 -9.62
C GLU A 596 29.00 4.09 -8.40
N THR A 597 29.50 3.75 -7.21
CA THR A 597 29.40 4.59 -6.02
C THR A 597 30.21 5.87 -6.27
N PRO A 598 29.67 7.07 -5.99
CA PRO A 598 30.30 8.34 -6.36
C PRO A 598 31.80 8.42 -5.96
N SER A 599 32.71 8.39 -6.95
CA SER A 599 34.16 8.27 -6.74
C SER A 599 34.82 9.50 -6.10
N ASP A 600 34.12 10.63 -6.11
CA ASP A 600 34.59 11.88 -5.49
C ASP A 600 34.39 11.87 -3.97
N GLN A 601 33.75 10.82 -3.45
CA GLN A 601 33.64 10.46 -2.05
C GLN A 601 34.35 9.12 -1.84
N LEU A 602 35.67 9.08 -2.02
CA LEU A 602 36.47 7.97 -1.48
C LEU A 602 36.34 8.04 0.05
N PHE A 603 35.37 7.29 0.58
CA PHE A 603 34.99 7.31 1.98
C PHE A 603 36.10 6.71 2.84
N ASP A 604 36.61 7.53 3.75
CA ASP A 604 37.46 7.13 4.87
C ASP A 604 36.55 6.64 6.02
N GLU A 605 37.04 5.81 6.94
CA GLU A 605 36.29 5.33 8.12
C GLU A 605 35.65 6.49 8.89
N GLU A 606 36.28 7.67 8.86
CA GLU A 606 35.79 8.90 9.48
C GLU A 606 34.53 9.47 8.81
N ILE A 607 34.39 9.35 7.48
CA ILE A 607 33.20 9.82 6.74
C ILE A 607 32.03 8.85 6.91
N ASP A 608 32.30 7.54 6.90
CA ASP A 608 31.27 6.53 7.19
C ASP A 608 30.73 6.69 8.62
N LEU A 609 31.61 6.98 9.58
CA LEU A 609 31.20 7.32 10.95
C LEU A 609 30.37 8.61 10.99
N ASP A 610 30.75 9.66 10.25
CA ASP A 610 29.96 10.90 10.17
C ASP A 610 28.57 10.64 9.55
N LEU A 611 28.47 9.85 8.48
CA LEU A 611 27.20 9.46 7.85
C LEU A 611 26.27 8.71 8.81
N LEU A 612 26.83 7.82 9.64
CA LEU A 612 26.06 7.10 10.66
C LEU A 612 25.66 8.00 11.83
N MET A 613 26.52 8.95 12.20
CA MET A 613 26.34 9.83 13.36
C MET A 613 25.52 11.09 13.08
N ASN A 614 25.30 11.44 11.81
CA ASN A 614 24.59 12.66 11.43
C ASN A 614 23.21 12.36 10.81
N ALA A 615 22.16 12.69 11.56
CA ALA A 615 20.76 12.40 11.19
C ALA A 615 20.32 13.10 9.89
N ASN A 616 21.03 14.16 9.48
CA ASN A 616 20.67 14.94 8.31
C ASN A 616 20.85 14.17 6.99
N TYR A 617 21.68 13.12 6.97
CA TYR A 617 21.89 12.30 5.77
C TYR A 617 20.76 11.31 5.48
N PHE A 618 19.91 11.04 6.47
CA PHE A 618 18.73 10.19 6.38
C PHE A 618 17.43 10.92 6.78
N ARG A 619 17.46 12.26 6.86
CA ARG A 619 16.27 13.12 7.03
C ARG A 619 15.22 12.79 5.96
N PRO A 620 13.92 13.01 6.24
CA PRO A 620 12.83 12.24 5.64
C PRO A 620 12.94 12.18 4.12
N VAL A 621 13.39 11.04 3.61
CA VAL A 621 13.35 10.77 2.17
C VAL A 621 11.91 10.37 1.90
N LYS A 622 11.13 11.33 1.39
CA LYS A 622 9.71 11.14 1.10
C LYS A 622 9.49 9.89 0.26
N GLY A 623 8.53 9.07 0.65
CA GLY A 623 8.23 7.78 0.05
C GLY A 623 9.23 6.67 0.39
N VAL A 624 10.15 6.88 1.34
CA VAL A 624 11.11 5.87 1.81
C VAL A 624 11.05 5.71 3.32
N THR A 625 11.31 6.78 4.08
CA THR A 625 11.42 6.71 5.54
C THR A 625 10.18 7.20 6.27
N ASP A 626 9.13 7.61 5.55
CA ASP A 626 7.95 8.26 6.11
C ASP A 626 7.19 7.33 7.08
N SER A 627 7.13 6.04 6.75
CA SER A 627 6.49 5.00 7.57
C SER A 627 7.47 4.30 8.53
N TRP A 628 8.71 4.77 8.68
CA TRP A 628 9.72 4.07 9.47
C TRP A 628 9.72 4.54 10.93
N PHE A 629 8.89 3.88 11.73
CA PHE A 629 8.85 3.99 13.18
C PHE A 629 8.51 2.61 13.78
N VAL A 630 8.60 2.50 15.10
CA VAL A 630 8.06 1.36 15.85
C VAL A 630 6.67 1.75 16.36
N GLU A 631 5.73 0.83 16.25
CA GLU A 631 4.35 1.00 16.69
C GLU A 631 3.85 -0.27 17.41
N GLY A 632 2.60 -0.23 17.89
CA GLY A 632 1.94 -1.35 18.56
C GLY A 632 1.62 -1.10 20.04
N GLN A 633 0.81 -2.00 20.62
CA GLN A 633 0.27 -1.84 21.98
C GLN A 633 1.35 -1.69 23.05
N ALA A 634 2.42 -2.48 22.98
CA ALA A 634 3.48 -2.45 23.98
C ALA A 634 4.17 -1.07 24.08
N LEU A 635 4.33 -0.37 22.94
CA LEU A 635 4.87 0.98 22.92
C LEU A 635 3.83 1.98 23.44
N MET A 636 2.57 1.82 23.04
CA MET A 636 1.46 2.65 23.51
C MET A 636 1.34 2.64 25.04
N ASP A 637 1.30 1.45 25.64
CA ASP A 637 1.21 1.25 27.08
C ASP A 637 2.40 1.89 27.81
N PHE A 638 3.60 1.73 27.23
CA PHE A 638 4.79 2.35 27.77
C PHE A 638 4.69 3.88 27.75
N LEU A 639 4.30 4.48 26.62
CA LEU A 639 4.16 5.93 26.50
C LEU A 639 3.05 6.50 27.40
N ASN A 640 1.95 5.78 27.56
CA ASN A 640 0.82 6.18 28.41
C ASN A 640 1.13 6.10 29.92
N HIS A 641 1.99 5.15 30.33
CA HIS A 641 2.28 4.91 31.74
C HIS A 641 3.66 5.40 32.19
N THR A 642 4.52 5.82 31.27
CA THR A 642 5.86 6.29 31.60
C THR A 642 5.82 7.57 32.43
N ARG A 643 6.68 7.64 33.45
CA ARG A 643 6.92 8.85 34.24
C ARG A 643 8.07 9.70 33.68
N ILE A 644 8.66 9.28 32.56
CA ILE A 644 9.78 9.98 31.93
C ILE A 644 9.25 11.25 31.26
N ARG A 645 9.59 12.41 31.84
CA ARG A 645 9.17 13.73 31.31
C ARG A 645 10.17 14.38 30.36
N LYS A 646 11.42 13.89 30.35
CA LYS A 646 12.47 14.45 29.49
C LYS A 646 12.48 13.68 28.17
N GLN A 647 12.25 14.37 27.06
CA GLN A 647 12.18 13.77 25.72
C GLN A 647 13.41 12.92 25.40
N GLU A 648 14.62 13.41 25.65
CA GLU A 648 15.85 12.64 25.41
C GLU A 648 15.88 11.30 26.13
N ARG A 649 15.46 11.26 27.41
CA ARG A 649 15.42 10.02 28.19
C ARG A 649 14.31 9.08 27.72
N LEU A 650 13.22 9.65 27.17
CA LEU A 650 12.13 8.88 26.61
C LEU A 650 12.60 8.18 25.33
N VAL A 651 13.20 8.94 24.42
CA VAL A 651 13.82 8.45 23.18
C VAL A 651 14.88 7.40 23.46
N ASP A 652 15.80 7.62 24.40
CA ASP A 652 16.81 6.63 24.79
C ASP A 652 16.17 5.31 25.26
N ARG A 653 15.03 5.41 25.96
CA ARG A 653 14.30 4.24 26.44
C ARG A 653 13.58 3.53 25.29
N VAL A 654 12.95 4.27 24.39
CA VAL A 654 12.30 3.71 23.18
C VAL A 654 13.33 3.01 22.30
N LEU A 655 14.46 3.67 22.04
CA LEU A 655 15.57 3.12 21.27
C LEU A 655 16.07 1.79 21.86
N LYS A 656 16.21 1.73 23.19
CA LYS A 656 16.72 0.54 23.88
C LYS A 656 15.71 -0.59 23.98
N ASP A 657 14.47 -0.29 24.34
CA ASP A 657 13.49 -1.30 24.74
C ASP A 657 12.60 -1.75 23.57
N PHE A 658 12.50 -0.96 22.49
CA PHE A 658 11.58 -1.23 21.37
C PHE A 658 12.30 -1.32 20.02
N VAL A 659 13.27 -0.45 19.76
CA VAL A 659 14.01 -0.44 18.47
C VAL A 659 15.13 -1.49 18.45
N GLU A 660 15.98 -1.53 19.48
CA GLU A 660 17.11 -2.47 19.59
C GLU A 660 16.70 -3.95 19.51
N PRO A 661 15.60 -4.43 20.15
CA PRO A 661 15.17 -5.82 19.99
C PRO A 661 14.85 -6.19 18.54
N GLN A 662 14.50 -5.20 17.71
CA GLN A 662 14.20 -5.37 16.29
C GLN A 662 15.41 -5.10 15.38
N ARG A 663 16.65 -5.09 15.91
CA ARG A 663 17.88 -4.78 15.14
C ARG A 663 17.99 -5.55 13.82
N ALA A 664 17.76 -6.86 13.83
CA ALA A 664 17.86 -7.69 12.62
C ALA A 664 16.79 -7.31 11.59
N TRP A 665 15.58 -7.01 12.04
CA TRP A 665 14.48 -6.54 11.19
C TRP A 665 14.82 -5.20 10.53
N TRP A 666 15.35 -4.25 11.31
CA TRP A 666 15.83 -2.97 10.77
C TRP A 666 16.99 -3.15 9.78
N ALA A 667 17.95 -4.02 10.09
CA ALA A 667 19.06 -4.31 9.20
C ALA A 667 18.57 -4.82 7.83
N GLU A 668 17.62 -5.75 7.83
CA GLU A 668 17.01 -6.26 6.62
C GLU A 668 16.22 -5.19 5.86
N LYS A 669 15.38 -4.40 6.55
CA LYS A 669 14.53 -3.36 5.93
C LYS A 669 15.38 -2.31 5.22
N VAL A 670 16.41 -1.82 5.92
CA VAL A 670 17.35 -0.86 5.36
C VAL A 670 18.14 -1.49 4.21
N GLY A 671 18.59 -2.73 4.34
CA GLY A 671 19.36 -3.41 3.30
C GLY A 671 18.56 -3.70 2.02
N MET A 672 17.30 -4.10 2.15
CA MET A 672 16.38 -4.27 1.03
C MET A 672 16.08 -2.93 0.34
N THR A 673 15.99 -1.85 1.12
CA THR A 673 15.90 -0.48 0.57
C THR A 673 17.17 -0.10 -0.20
N ALA A 674 18.35 -0.44 0.32
CA ALA A 674 19.62 -0.21 -0.38
C ALA A 674 19.65 -0.91 -1.74
N LEU A 675 19.21 -2.17 -1.78
CA LEU A 675 19.14 -2.97 -3.02
C LEU A 675 18.25 -2.33 -4.08
N VAL A 676 17.04 -1.91 -3.73
CA VAL A 676 16.13 -1.28 -4.71
C VAL A 676 16.60 0.11 -5.13
N MET A 677 17.22 0.88 -4.23
CA MET A 677 17.82 2.17 -4.58
C MET A 677 18.98 2.01 -5.57
N ALA A 678 19.86 1.01 -5.35
CA ALA A 678 20.96 0.71 -6.26
C ALA A 678 20.44 0.32 -7.64
N GLU A 679 19.44 -0.56 -7.69
CA GLU A 679 18.80 -1.00 -8.94
C GLU A 679 18.16 0.17 -9.72
N GLN A 680 17.60 1.14 -9.01
CA GLN A 680 17.00 2.34 -9.59
C GLN A 680 18.02 3.44 -9.94
N GLY A 681 19.32 3.19 -9.77
CA GLY A 681 20.39 4.15 -10.05
C GLY A 681 20.52 5.28 -9.01
N LYS A 682 19.91 5.14 -7.83
CA LYS A 682 19.96 6.12 -6.72
C LYS A 682 21.14 5.82 -5.80
N GLN A 683 22.36 5.86 -6.34
CA GLN A 683 23.56 5.33 -5.68
C GLN A 683 23.87 6.01 -4.33
N ALA A 684 23.63 7.32 -4.20
CA ALA A 684 23.85 8.02 -2.94
C ALA A 684 22.94 7.52 -1.80
N ILE A 685 21.66 7.24 -2.08
CA ILE A 685 20.72 6.69 -1.10
C ILE A 685 21.06 5.22 -0.84
N ALA A 686 21.37 4.47 -1.90
CA ALA A 686 21.75 3.07 -1.80
C ALA A 686 22.97 2.87 -0.89
N TYR A 687 24.02 3.68 -1.07
CA TYR A 687 25.23 3.64 -0.27
C TYR A 687 24.94 3.90 1.22
N ARG A 688 24.19 4.96 1.53
CA ARG A 688 23.81 5.30 2.90
C ARG A 688 23.03 4.14 3.54
N CYS A 689 21.99 3.65 2.88
CA CYS A 689 21.24 2.49 3.36
C CYS A 689 22.15 1.26 3.54
N ALA A 690 23.06 0.99 2.62
CA ALA A 690 23.98 -0.15 2.72
C ALA A 690 24.90 -0.04 3.94
N LEU A 691 25.45 1.14 4.19
CA LEU A 691 26.30 1.43 5.35
C LEU A 691 25.53 1.24 6.66
N LEU A 692 24.31 1.78 6.74
CA LEU A 692 23.45 1.62 7.91
C LEU A 692 23.06 0.15 8.14
N SER A 693 22.65 -0.56 7.10
CA SER A 693 22.32 -1.99 7.17
C SER A 693 23.52 -2.80 7.68
N LYS A 694 24.71 -2.56 7.12
CA LYS A 694 25.96 -3.21 7.55
C LYS A 694 26.29 -2.91 9.02
N ALA A 695 26.22 -1.65 9.44
CA ALA A 695 26.46 -1.26 10.83
C ALA A 695 25.49 -1.95 11.81
N LEU A 696 24.22 -2.13 11.41
CA LEU A 696 23.24 -2.87 12.19
C LEU A 696 23.57 -4.36 12.27
N LEU A 697 23.93 -5.00 11.15
CA LEU A 697 24.34 -6.41 11.07
C LEU A 697 25.59 -6.70 11.91
N GLU A 698 26.55 -5.78 11.95
CA GLU A 698 27.82 -5.91 12.68
C GLU A 698 27.71 -5.58 14.18
N GLY A 699 26.53 -5.20 14.66
CA GLY A 699 26.32 -4.93 16.08
C GLY A 699 26.78 -3.54 16.54
N TYR A 700 26.91 -2.56 15.63
CA TYR A 700 27.28 -1.20 16.01
C TYR A 700 26.26 -0.62 17.00
N PRO A 701 26.66 0.14 18.04
CA PRO A 701 25.72 0.59 19.07
C PRO A 701 24.65 1.56 18.53
N LEU A 702 23.36 1.22 18.67
CA LEU A 702 22.26 2.01 18.09
C LEU A 702 22.22 3.46 18.56
N HIS A 703 22.56 3.74 19.83
CA HIS A 703 22.60 5.11 20.37
C HIS A 703 23.66 6.00 19.70
N LYS A 704 24.60 5.43 18.95
CA LYS A 704 25.57 6.16 18.13
C LYS A 704 25.11 6.32 16.68
N ILE A 705 24.03 5.66 16.28
CA ILE A 705 23.47 5.76 14.94
C ILE A 705 22.34 6.80 15.00
N ALA A 706 22.60 7.98 14.45
CA ALA A 706 21.67 9.09 14.46
C ALA A 706 20.32 8.74 13.83
N PHE A 707 20.33 7.94 12.76
CA PHE A 707 19.09 7.52 12.13
C PHE A 707 18.23 6.62 13.02
N MET A 708 18.82 5.70 13.79
CA MET A 708 18.04 4.85 14.70
C MET A 708 17.46 5.66 15.86
N ARG A 709 18.18 6.70 16.29
CA ARG A 709 17.62 7.69 17.23
C ARG A 709 16.44 8.45 16.61
N TYR A 710 16.53 8.87 15.35
CA TYR A 710 15.43 9.49 14.62
C TYR A 710 14.20 8.56 14.53
N VAL A 711 14.40 7.26 14.26
CA VAL A 711 13.32 6.26 14.30
C VAL A 711 12.67 6.22 15.69
N ALA A 712 13.45 6.24 16.77
CA ALA A 712 12.92 6.28 18.13
C ALA A 712 12.18 7.59 18.45
N GLU A 713 12.66 8.73 17.96
CA GLU A 713 11.98 10.04 18.06
C GLU A 713 10.64 10.00 17.35
N ARG A 714 10.60 9.58 16.08
CA ARG A 714 9.36 9.40 15.31
C ARG A 714 8.37 8.46 15.98
N SER A 715 8.85 7.38 16.59
CA SER A 715 8.01 6.42 17.31
C SER A 715 7.33 7.07 18.53
N CYS A 716 8.01 8.00 19.21
CA CYS A 716 7.41 8.80 20.29
C CYS A 716 6.36 9.76 19.73
N ASP A 717 6.69 10.46 18.65
CA ASP A 717 5.85 11.53 18.09
C ASP A 717 4.58 10.98 17.44
N TRP A 718 4.68 9.88 16.70
CA TRP A 718 3.55 9.19 16.05
C TRP A 718 2.46 8.82 17.05
N MET A 719 2.86 8.26 18.19
CA MET A 719 1.95 7.81 19.25
C MET A 719 1.50 8.95 20.17
N SER A 720 2.08 10.15 20.02
CA SER A 720 1.67 11.35 20.74
C SER A 720 0.75 12.25 19.90
N ALA A 721 0.52 11.91 18.62
CA ALA A 721 -0.52 12.52 17.82
C ALA A 721 -1.88 12.05 18.38
N PRO A 722 -2.81 12.99 18.63
CA PRO A 722 -4.10 12.70 19.25
C PRO A 722 -4.98 11.77 18.43
#